data_AF-A0A926T202-F1
#
_entry.id   AF-A0A926T202-F1
#
_cell.length_a   1.000
_cell.length_b   1.000
_cell.length_c   1.000
_cell.angle_alpha   90.00
_cell.angle_beta   90.00
_cell.angle_gamma   90.00
#
_symmetry.space_group_name_H-M   'P 1'
#
loop_
_entity.id
_entity.type
_entity.pdbx_description
1 polymer ?
#
loop_
_entity_poly.entity_id
_entity_poly.type
_entity_poly.pdbx_seq_one_letter_code
_entity_poly.pdbx_strand_id
1 'polypeptide(L)'
;MIENRSTAATKSHQRVFAALILTSILSLGAAMTLLQSASASPVEPSQDAVGLMLKQKRPGNPNNSGANRLPTQVANAVRKDLSSTTGIAPGKLKITEYSRQTWSDGCLGLGKAHESCLAALVPGWRVVLSDGRKTWAYRTDNQARVLRLEESQPDPATLPKSLADAVLKDAIRRTGAPSSELRIVKTEKRSWPNSCLGLNEPGVGCLLMMVPGWEVTVEGSQQLLVYRTKESGSAVLLDEAASKITNSANLRESVLAAVLKQASAQLNVPASSLKIVDAEQKTWPNPCMFNFGKICTREYNPIAGWQVTVANSAQRLVYRTDKSASKVMLDKEASQITNAQAPESVSKAVLQQVSELSGMPISSLRIVKAEQKKWPDKCLGISSPLILCAPASSEGVPGWLVTVEAGKERFVYRTNADGSAGAFDGVASLPESVANAVLRDVSKLSRIPMSSLSIIQAQRQTWDGCLGISKPGVACPEVGISGWEVVVSDNQNTWVYHTDNNSKVALNKDGSKAPNTTTLNPTKIPSSELPPSLTQGMVFRAIASGGIAGRTYETTLMNDGLLMQIRVGDANDSERRVFRVSPKQVKQFEQLLKRQKFSRFNQLRYSPSSGAADYINMMISSQNSTTAYADIVQNQIPQPLQEVIKAWNALYASRQPL
;
A
#
# COMPACT_ATOMS: atom_id res chain seq x y z
N MET A 1 65.46 27.15 -40.81
CA MET A 1 65.46 27.51 -42.23
C MET A 1 64.10 27.16 -42.80
N ILE A 2 63.44 28.18 -43.36
CA ILE A 2 62.29 28.21 -44.29
C ILE A 2 60.87 28.08 -43.69
N GLU A 3 60.25 29.26 -43.63
CA GLU A 3 58.82 29.62 -43.51
C GLU A 3 58.06 29.47 -44.84
N ASN A 4 56.72 29.33 -44.79
CA ASN A 4 55.70 30.30 -45.28
C ASN A 4 54.31 29.61 -45.38
N ARG A 5 53.19 30.07 -44.78
CA ARG A 5 52.37 31.31 -44.88
C ARG A 5 51.33 31.34 -46.03
N SER A 6 50.04 31.44 -45.66
CA SER A 6 49.02 32.38 -46.17
C SER A 6 47.75 32.29 -45.28
N THR A 7 47.42 33.25 -44.41
CA THR A 7 46.53 34.44 -44.59
C THR A 7 45.13 34.12 -45.17
N ALA A 8 43.99 34.70 -44.79
CA ALA A 8 43.47 35.57 -43.72
C ALA A 8 41.98 35.82 -44.07
N ALA A 9 41.10 36.12 -43.11
CA ALA A 9 40.13 37.23 -43.17
C ALA A 9 38.87 37.02 -42.28
N THR A 10 38.73 38.00 -41.38
CA THR A 10 37.63 38.40 -40.49
C THR A 10 36.36 38.88 -41.20
N LYS A 11 35.19 38.76 -40.52
CA LYS A 11 34.36 39.93 -40.10
C LYS A 11 33.16 39.54 -39.23
N SER A 12 32.98 40.31 -38.15
CA SER A 12 31.76 40.45 -37.35
C SER A 12 30.67 41.22 -38.09
N HIS A 13 29.40 41.12 -37.67
CA HIS A 13 28.63 42.26 -37.15
C HIS A 13 27.29 41.79 -36.56
N GLN A 14 26.80 42.65 -35.67
CA GLN A 14 25.74 42.48 -34.69
C GLN A 14 24.61 43.47 -35.04
N ARG A 15 23.38 43.18 -34.58
CA ARG A 15 22.26 44.09 -34.20
C ARG A 15 20.99 44.14 -35.08
N VAL A 16 19.88 43.79 -34.40
CA VAL A 16 18.60 44.55 -34.19
C VAL A 16 17.79 44.97 -35.42
N PHE A 17 16.49 44.60 -35.46
CA PHE A 17 15.36 45.54 -35.60
C PHE A 17 14.01 44.88 -35.27
N ALA A 18 13.12 45.70 -34.71
CA ALA A 18 11.78 45.39 -34.23
C ALA A 18 10.68 45.76 -35.25
N ALA A 19 9.52 45.08 -35.11
CA ALA A 19 8.12 45.50 -35.34
C ALA A 19 7.65 46.17 -36.66
N LEU A 20 6.57 45.62 -37.26
CA LEU A 20 5.34 46.30 -37.77
C LEU A 20 4.46 45.27 -38.53
N ILE A 21 3.26 44.91 -38.02
CA ILE A 21 1.89 45.36 -38.37
C ILE A 21 1.50 45.20 -39.85
N LEU A 22 0.42 44.43 -40.11
CA LEU A 22 -0.56 44.73 -41.17
C LEU A 22 -1.94 44.12 -40.88
N THR A 23 -2.96 44.98 -41.03
CA THR A 23 -4.40 44.83 -40.80
C THR A 23 -5.18 44.82 -42.11
N SER A 24 -6.32 44.13 -42.19
CA SER A 24 -7.50 44.42 -43.06
C SER A 24 -8.65 43.48 -42.63
N ILE A 25 -9.73 43.90 -41.95
CA ILE A 25 -10.93 44.70 -42.31
C ILE A 25 -11.83 44.07 -43.38
N LEU A 26 -13.03 43.64 -42.96
CA LEU A 26 -14.30 43.85 -43.69
C LEU A 26 -15.46 44.01 -42.69
N SER A 27 -16.34 44.98 -42.95
CA SER A 27 -17.39 45.50 -42.06
C SER A 27 -18.80 45.36 -42.64
N LEU A 28 -19.80 45.72 -41.81
CA LEU A 28 -21.25 45.98 -42.01
C LEU A 28 -22.14 44.78 -41.62
N GLY A 29 -23.17 44.89 -40.78
CA GLY A 29 -23.78 46.00 -40.05
C GLY A 29 -25.21 45.61 -39.60
N ALA A 30 -25.67 46.22 -38.51
CA ALA A 30 -27.05 46.40 -38.04
C ALA A 30 -27.68 45.43 -36.99
N ALA A 31 -28.03 46.09 -35.86
CA ALA A 31 -29.19 45.92 -34.98
C ALA A 31 -29.23 44.78 -33.93
N MET A 32 -29.03 45.14 -32.64
CA MET A 32 -30.08 45.03 -31.61
C MET A 32 -29.64 45.62 -30.25
N THR A 33 -30.60 46.30 -29.64
CA THR A 33 -30.71 47.05 -28.38
C THR A 33 -29.93 46.60 -27.14
N LEU A 34 -29.40 47.61 -26.42
CA LEU A 34 -28.90 47.60 -25.04
C LEU A 34 -30.00 47.23 -24.02
N LEU A 35 -29.72 46.28 -23.13
CA LEU A 35 -30.36 46.19 -21.82
C LEU A 35 -29.29 46.38 -20.74
N GLN A 36 -29.42 47.50 -20.06
CA GLN A 36 -28.63 47.93 -18.92
C GLN A 36 -29.01 47.06 -17.71
N SER A 37 -28.03 46.39 -17.11
CA SER A 37 -28.24 45.61 -15.89
C SER A 37 -28.37 46.59 -14.72
N ALA A 38 -29.51 46.56 -14.02
CA ALA A 38 -29.69 47.29 -12.78
C ALA A 38 -28.89 46.60 -11.66
N SER A 39 -27.82 47.25 -11.21
CA SER A 39 -27.14 46.95 -9.95
C SER A 39 -27.81 47.76 -8.84
N ALA A 40 -28.54 47.09 -7.94
CA ALA A 40 -28.97 47.69 -6.69
C ALA A 40 -27.83 47.61 -5.67
N SER A 41 -27.35 48.77 -5.20
CA SER A 41 -26.39 48.88 -4.11
C SER A 41 -26.95 48.30 -2.80
N PRO A 42 -26.10 47.75 -1.92
CA PRO A 42 -26.53 47.34 -0.59
C PRO A 42 -26.87 48.59 0.24
N VAL A 43 -28.07 48.59 0.82
CA VAL A 43 -28.45 49.52 1.89
C VAL A 43 -27.86 48.97 3.20
N GLU A 44 -26.89 49.68 3.77
CA GLU A 44 -26.46 49.49 5.16
C GLU A 44 -27.60 49.86 6.12
N PRO A 45 -27.90 49.06 7.15
CA PRO A 45 -28.62 49.55 8.31
C PRO A 45 -27.64 50.29 9.22
N SER A 46 -27.84 51.61 9.36
CA SER A 46 -27.17 52.42 10.37
C SER A 46 -27.54 51.93 11.77
N GLN A 47 -26.53 51.62 12.56
CA GLN A 47 -26.65 51.45 14.00
C GLN A 47 -26.78 52.84 14.64
N ASP A 48 -27.95 53.16 15.16
CA ASP A 48 -28.06 54.06 16.31
C ASP A 48 -29.37 53.81 17.07
N ALA A 49 -29.22 53.85 18.39
CA ALA A 49 -30.23 53.70 19.45
C ALA A 49 -30.72 52.27 19.80
N VAL A 50 -29.79 51.44 20.30
CA VAL A 50 -30.13 50.55 21.43
C VAL A 50 -30.05 51.39 22.70
N GLY A 51 -31.17 51.57 23.41
CA GLY A 51 -31.12 52.14 24.75
C GLY A 51 -32.45 52.62 25.32
N LEU A 52 -32.96 51.84 26.29
CA LEU A 52 -33.90 52.21 27.35
C LEU A 52 -35.41 52.26 27.00
N MET A 53 -36.13 51.20 27.37
CA MET A 53 -36.93 51.18 28.60
C MET A 53 -37.91 49.98 28.58
N LEU A 54 -37.53 48.87 29.23
CA LEU A 54 -38.49 47.94 29.80
C LEU A 54 -38.57 48.21 31.30
N LYS A 55 -39.62 48.91 31.73
CA LYS A 55 -40.30 48.66 33.02
C LYS A 55 -41.68 49.32 33.02
N GLN A 56 -42.68 48.45 33.14
CA GLN A 56 -44.07 48.55 33.62
C GLN A 56 -44.41 49.85 34.41
N LYS A 57 -45.61 50.46 34.33
CA LYS A 57 -46.96 49.89 34.62
C LYS A 57 -48.06 50.97 34.34
N ARG A 58 -49.17 50.58 33.67
CA ARG A 58 -50.61 51.03 33.66
C ARG A 58 -51.03 52.40 34.27
N PRO A 59 -52.17 53.05 33.86
CA PRO A 59 -53.46 52.42 33.46
C PRO A 59 -54.28 53.12 32.34
N GLY A 60 -55.24 52.40 31.74
CA GLY A 60 -56.22 52.95 30.79
C GLY A 60 -57.53 52.16 30.80
N ASN A 61 -58.62 52.89 30.98
CA ASN A 61 -60.00 52.54 31.38
C ASN A 61 -60.80 51.68 30.35
N PRO A 62 -61.87 50.96 30.76
CA PRO A 62 -62.60 49.99 29.97
C PRO A 62 -63.69 50.69 29.15
N ASN A 63 -63.74 50.39 27.85
CA ASN A 63 -64.94 50.35 26.99
C ASN A 63 -64.51 50.35 25.52
N ASN A 64 -64.13 49.17 25.02
CA ASN A 64 -64.27 48.83 23.60
C ASN A 64 -64.40 47.32 23.47
N SER A 65 -65.55 46.83 23.94
CA SER A 65 -65.90 45.42 24.09
C SER A 65 -66.54 44.92 22.80
N GLY A 66 -65.76 44.31 21.91
CA GLY A 66 -66.31 43.63 20.74
C GLY A 66 -65.31 42.81 19.91
N ALA A 67 -64.05 43.22 19.85
CA ALA A 67 -63.09 42.62 18.91
C ALA A 67 -62.29 41.41 19.44
N ASN A 68 -62.44 41.05 20.72
CA ASN A 68 -61.63 39.99 21.36
C ASN A 68 -62.44 38.97 22.17
N ARG A 69 -63.76 38.89 21.93
CA ARG A 69 -64.64 37.89 22.56
C ARG A 69 -64.77 36.69 21.65
N LEU A 70 -64.62 35.48 22.20
CA LEU A 70 -64.82 34.23 21.45
C LEU A 70 -66.25 34.19 20.88
N PRO A 71 -66.44 34.07 19.56
CA PRO A 71 -67.78 33.99 18.97
C PRO A 71 -68.55 32.77 19.51
N THR A 72 -69.83 32.96 19.83
CA THR A 72 -70.69 31.88 20.37
C THR A 72 -70.74 30.66 19.45
N GLN A 73 -70.70 30.88 18.13
CA GLN A 73 -70.62 29.79 17.14
C GLN A 73 -69.37 28.93 17.33
N VAL A 74 -68.21 29.57 17.53
CA VAL A 74 -66.94 28.87 17.77
C VAL A 74 -66.99 28.11 19.09
N ALA A 75 -67.44 28.75 20.16
CA ALA A 75 -67.59 28.12 21.47
C ALA A 75 -68.49 26.87 21.43
N ASN A 76 -69.62 26.96 20.72
CA ASN A 76 -70.57 25.86 20.59
C ASN A 76 -70.04 24.74 19.70
N ALA A 77 -69.38 25.07 18.58
CA ALA A 77 -68.81 24.09 17.67
C ALA A 77 -67.73 23.25 18.36
N VAL A 78 -66.82 23.88 19.09
CA VAL A 78 -65.77 23.17 19.83
C VAL A 78 -66.35 22.31 20.96
N ARG A 79 -67.32 22.82 21.74
CA ARG A 79 -68.00 22.01 22.78
C ARG A 79 -68.72 20.81 22.19
N LYS A 80 -69.39 20.99 21.04
CA LYS A 80 -70.12 19.92 20.36
C LYS A 80 -69.18 18.83 19.87
N ASP A 81 -68.05 19.21 19.26
CA ASP A 81 -67.03 18.28 18.78
C ASP A 81 -66.36 17.49 19.92
N LEU A 82 -66.00 18.16 21.01
CA LEU A 82 -65.44 17.48 22.17
C LEU A 82 -66.48 16.58 22.86
N SER A 83 -67.74 17.01 22.90
CA SER A 83 -68.84 16.23 23.46
C SER A 83 -69.12 14.96 22.66
N SER A 84 -69.11 15.02 21.32
CA SER A 84 -69.34 13.84 20.47
C SER A 84 -68.20 12.82 20.57
N THR A 85 -66.97 13.27 20.81
CA THR A 85 -65.80 12.39 20.91
C THR A 85 -65.59 11.79 22.31
N THR A 86 -65.94 12.52 23.38
CA THR A 86 -65.71 12.08 24.77
C THR A 86 -66.97 11.57 25.49
N GLY A 87 -68.16 11.84 24.94
CA GLY A 87 -69.44 11.55 25.61
C GLY A 87 -69.79 12.50 26.76
N ILE A 88 -68.96 13.52 27.04
CA ILE A 88 -69.23 14.50 28.09
C ILE A 88 -70.29 15.49 27.60
N ALA A 89 -71.35 15.72 28.38
CA ALA A 89 -72.42 16.65 28.00
C ALA A 89 -71.86 18.09 27.80
N PRO A 90 -72.27 18.83 26.75
CA PRO A 90 -71.70 20.16 26.43
C PRO A 90 -71.76 21.17 27.58
N GLY A 91 -72.81 21.09 28.42
CA GLY A 91 -72.96 21.95 29.61
C GLY A 91 -71.94 21.70 30.72
N LYS A 92 -71.28 20.53 30.73
CA LYS A 92 -70.18 20.20 31.66
C LYS A 92 -68.81 20.64 31.14
N LEU A 93 -68.70 21.06 29.87
CA LEU A 93 -67.45 21.51 29.25
C LEU A 93 -67.32 23.05 29.35
N LYS A 94 -66.54 23.51 30.32
CA LYS A 94 -66.27 24.94 30.53
C LYS A 94 -65.10 25.37 29.66
N ILE A 95 -65.26 26.48 28.94
CA ILE A 95 -64.13 27.11 28.23
C ILE A 95 -63.32 27.87 29.28
N THR A 96 -62.08 27.47 29.48
CA THR A 96 -61.20 28.03 30.51
C THR A 96 -60.27 29.10 29.92
N GLU A 97 -59.95 29.01 28.64
CA GLU A 97 -59.07 29.95 27.94
C GLU A 97 -59.42 30.02 26.45
N TYR A 98 -59.21 31.17 25.84
CA TYR A 98 -59.24 31.31 24.38
C TYR A 98 -58.35 32.46 23.93
N SER A 99 -57.78 32.34 22.73
CA SER A 99 -57.01 33.42 22.10
C SER A 99 -57.19 33.40 20.59
N ARG A 100 -57.17 34.59 19.97
CA ARG A 100 -57.18 34.72 18.51
C ARG A 100 -55.77 34.50 17.98
N GLN A 101 -55.62 33.67 16.95
CA GLN A 101 -54.32 33.32 16.37
C GLN A 101 -54.42 33.22 14.84
N THR A 102 -53.27 33.28 14.16
CA THR A 102 -53.16 33.03 12.72
C THR A 102 -52.32 31.78 12.51
N TRP A 103 -52.85 30.83 11.76
CA TRP A 103 -52.23 29.52 11.53
C TRP A 103 -51.41 29.49 10.25
N SER A 104 -50.45 28.55 10.17
CA SER A 104 -49.51 28.40 9.05
C SER A 104 -50.12 27.85 7.76
N ASP A 105 -51.21 27.09 7.87
CA ASP A 105 -51.81 26.34 6.76
C ASP A 105 -53.30 26.04 7.02
N GLY A 106 -53.97 25.47 6.00
CA GLY A 106 -55.36 25.04 6.06
C GLY A 106 -55.67 23.91 7.07
N CYS A 107 -54.65 23.26 7.61
CA CYS A 107 -54.77 22.28 8.70
C CYS A 107 -54.49 22.89 10.08
N LEU A 108 -54.40 24.22 10.15
CA LEU A 108 -54.20 24.99 11.37
C LEU A 108 -52.86 24.69 12.07
N GLY A 109 -51.86 24.25 11.29
CA GLY A 109 -50.55 23.82 11.77
C GLY A 109 -50.57 22.46 12.48
N LEU A 110 -51.61 21.65 12.28
CA LEU A 110 -51.80 20.32 12.86
C LEU A 110 -52.08 19.24 11.79
N GLY A 111 -51.55 19.44 10.58
CA GLY A 111 -51.66 18.46 9.48
C GLY A 111 -50.95 17.14 9.81
N LYS A 112 -51.56 16.00 9.43
CA LYS A 112 -50.94 14.67 9.58
C LYS A 112 -49.95 14.39 8.43
N ALA A 113 -49.06 13.41 8.61
CA ALA A 113 -47.96 13.09 7.67
C ALA A 113 -48.37 12.81 6.21
N HIS A 114 -49.64 12.49 5.94
CA HIS A 114 -50.17 12.21 4.59
C HIS A 114 -51.36 13.14 4.25
N GLU A 115 -51.52 14.23 4.98
CA GLU A 115 -52.60 15.20 4.77
C GLU A 115 -52.08 16.39 3.95
N SER A 116 -52.66 16.62 2.78
CA SER A 116 -52.33 17.76 1.93
C SER A 116 -53.06 19.01 2.41
N CYS A 117 -52.37 19.84 3.18
CA CYS A 117 -52.89 21.11 3.70
C CYS A 117 -52.65 22.26 2.70
N LEU A 118 -53.65 23.11 2.50
CA LEU A 118 -53.49 24.32 1.69
C LEU A 118 -52.47 25.26 2.36
N ALA A 119 -51.42 25.65 1.65
CA ALA A 119 -50.39 26.58 2.15
C ALA A 119 -50.90 28.04 2.14
N ALA A 120 -51.66 28.41 3.17
CA ALA A 120 -52.19 29.76 3.34
C ALA A 120 -52.27 30.11 4.83
N LEU A 121 -52.01 31.38 5.18
CA LEU A 121 -52.21 31.85 6.54
C LEU A 121 -53.71 31.90 6.86
N VAL A 122 -54.15 31.19 7.90
CA VAL A 122 -55.57 31.08 8.28
C VAL A 122 -55.83 31.77 9.61
N PRO A 123 -56.51 32.92 9.65
CA PRO A 123 -56.92 33.55 10.91
C PRO A 123 -57.99 32.73 11.63
N GLY A 124 -57.88 32.59 12.95
CA GLY A 124 -58.72 31.69 13.73
C GLY A 124 -58.58 31.83 15.24
N TRP A 125 -58.97 30.79 15.97
CA TRP A 125 -59.03 30.76 17.43
C TRP A 125 -58.38 29.51 18.01
N ARG A 126 -57.62 29.68 19.09
CA ARG A 126 -57.25 28.59 20.01
C ARG A 126 -58.21 28.61 21.19
N VAL A 127 -58.86 27.49 21.50
CA VAL A 127 -59.89 27.39 22.54
C VAL A 127 -59.58 26.23 23.48
N VAL A 128 -59.51 26.48 24.78
CA VAL A 128 -59.24 25.45 25.80
C VAL A 128 -60.51 25.17 26.61
N LEU A 129 -60.89 23.89 26.69
CA LEU A 129 -62.05 23.38 27.42
C LEU A 129 -61.60 22.52 28.59
N SER A 130 -62.37 22.51 29.66
CA SER A 130 -62.19 21.62 30.81
C SER A 130 -63.52 21.05 31.30
N ASP A 131 -63.49 19.81 31.76
CA ASP A 131 -64.57 19.14 32.49
C ASP A 131 -64.35 19.18 34.02
N GLY A 132 -63.31 19.89 34.48
CA GLY A 132 -62.85 19.94 35.86
C GLY A 132 -61.77 18.91 36.22
N ARG A 133 -61.50 17.91 35.37
CA ARG A 133 -60.45 16.88 35.59
C ARG A 133 -59.35 16.96 34.53
N LYS A 134 -59.71 17.25 33.29
CA LYS A 134 -58.79 17.33 32.15
C LYS A 134 -59.06 18.61 31.35
N THR A 135 -58.06 19.03 30.58
CA THR A 135 -58.16 20.13 29.63
C THR A 135 -57.89 19.66 28.21
N TRP A 136 -58.57 20.25 27.24
CA TRP A 136 -58.41 20.00 25.81
C TRP A 136 -58.26 21.33 25.09
N ALA A 137 -57.25 21.47 24.25
CA ALA A 137 -57.06 22.66 23.43
C ALA A 137 -57.46 22.36 21.98
N TYR A 138 -58.22 23.24 21.37
CA TYR A 138 -58.63 23.17 19.98
C TYR A 138 -58.06 24.34 19.20
N ARG A 139 -57.71 24.10 17.95
CA ARG A 139 -57.49 25.13 16.93
C ARG A 139 -58.65 25.13 15.95
N THR A 140 -59.05 26.32 15.53
CA THR A 140 -60.11 26.49 14.54
C THR A 140 -59.92 27.72 13.68
N ASP A 141 -60.52 27.76 12.48
CA ASP A 141 -60.68 29.00 11.70
C ASP A 141 -61.70 29.95 12.37
N ASN A 142 -61.80 31.19 11.89
CA ASN A 142 -62.71 32.21 12.46
C ASN A 142 -64.19 31.79 12.50
N GLN A 143 -64.60 30.81 11.70
CA GLN A 143 -66.00 30.40 11.50
C GLN A 143 -66.30 29.00 12.05
N ALA A 144 -65.32 28.34 12.68
CA ALA A 144 -65.43 26.96 13.15
C ALA A 144 -65.79 25.92 12.08
N ARG A 145 -65.28 26.10 10.85
CA ARG A 145 -65.42 25.11 9.77
C ARG A 145 -64.38 23.99 9.85
N VAL A 146 -63.21 24.30 10.38
CA VAL A 146 -62.14 23.32 10.61
C VAL A 146 -61.84 23.31 12.10
N LEU A 147 -62.08 22.19 12.77
CA LEU A 147 -61.80 21.99 14.20
C LEU A 147 -60.71 20.94 14.33
N ARG A 148 -59.61 21.28 15.01
CA ARG A 148 -58.52 20.34 15.28
C ARG A 148 -58.22 20.33 16.76
N LEU A 149 -58.41 19.19 17.40
CA LEU A 149 -57.95 18.96 18.75
C LEU A 149 -56.41 18.95 18.73
N GLU A 150 -55.79 19.84 19.51
CA GLU A 150 -54.39 19.71 19.87
C GLU A 150 -54.28 18.44 20.72
N GLU A 151 -53.61 17.41 20.20
CA GLU A 151 -53.29 16.24 20.99
C GLU A 151 -52.62 16.71 22.29
N SER A 152 -53.16 16.25 23.42
CA SER A 152 -52.66 16.60 24.74
C SER A 152 -51.15 16.39 24.73
N GLN A 153 -50.40 17.47 24.95
CA GLN A 153 -48.96 17.42 25.11
C GLN A 153 -48.62 16.18 25.92
N PRO A 154 -47.88 15.20 25.36
CA PRO A 154 -47.42 14.09 26.16
C PRO A 154 -46.62 14.69 27.30
N ASP A 155 -46.77 14.08 28.47
CA ASP A 155 -45.96 14.33 29.65
C ASP A 155 -44.52 14.66 29.21
N PRO A 156 -43.90 15.78 29.66
CA PRO A 156 -42.56 16.18 29.23
C PRO A 156 -41.48 15.10 29.40
N ALA A 157 -41.79 13.99 30.08
CA ALA A 157 -40.96 12.79 30.19
C ALA A 157 -41.22 11.69 29.14
N THR A 158 -42.26 11.77 28.28
CA THR A 158 -42.62 10.71 27.33
C THR A 158 -42.58 11.15 25.87
N LEU A 159 -41.81 10.44 25.06
CA LEU A 159 -41.65 10.66 23.63
C LEU A 159 -42.99 10.46 22.89
N PRO A 160 -43.48 11.42 22.08
CA PRO A 160 -44.70 11.26 21.28
C PRO A 160 -44.64 9.99 20.42
N LYS A 161 -45.74 9.23 20.35
CA LYS A 161 -45.81 7.96 19.62
C LYS A 161 -45.42 8.10 18.15
N SER A 162 -45.90 9.15 17.48
CA SER A 162 -45.53 9.44 16.08
C SER A 162 -44.03 9.62 15.87
N LEU A 163 -43.35 10.21 16.86
CA LEU A 163 -41.92 10.42 16.85
C LEU A 163 -41.15 9.12 17.15
N ALA A 164 -41.65 8.32 18.10
CA ALA A 164 -41.14 6.97 18.38
C ALA A 164 -41.24 6.08 17.13
N ASP A 165 -42.37 6.10 16.43
CA ASP A 165 -42.61 5.33 15.20
C ASP A 165 -41.66 5.80 14.07
N ALA A 166 -41.45 7.12 13.93
CA ALA A 166 -40.52 7.68 12.95
C ALA A 166 -39.06 7.27 13.23
N VAL A 167 -38.64 7.31 14.50
CA VAL A 167 -37.30 6.87 14.92
C VAL A 167 -37.11 5.37 14.68
N LEU A 168 -38.07 4.53 15.08
CA LEU A 168 -37.98 3.08 14.87
C LEU A 168 -38.00 2.70 13.38
N LYS A 169 -38.81 3.40 12.56
CA LYS A 169 -38.82 3.20 11.11
C LYS A 169 -37.47 3.53 10.47
N ASP A 170 -36.82 4.60 10.91
CA ASP A 170 -35.48 4.96 10.46
C ASP A 170 -34.43 3.91 10.89
N ALA A 171 -34.51 3.45 12.14
CA ALA A 171 -33.63 2.42 12.68
C ALA A 171 -33.75 1.08 11.93
N ILE A 172 -34.96 0.62 11.62
CA ILE A 172 -35.20 -0.58 10.77
C ILE A 172 -34.54 -0.40 9.41
N ARG A 173 -34.74 0.76 8.77
CA ARG A 173 -34.18 1.03 7.43
C ARG A 173 -32.66 1.01 7.42
N ARG A 174 -32.00 1.49 8.48
CA ARG A 174 -30.53 1.57 8.56
C ARG A 174 -29.88 0.25 8.95
N THR A 175 -30.51 -0.50 9.85
CA THR A 175 -29.91 -1.72 10.42
C THR A 175 -30.30 -2.97 9.65
N GLY A 176 -31.42 -2.96 8.93
CA GLY A 176 -32.03 -4.17 8.36
C GLY A 176 -32.59 -5.12 9.41
N ALA A 177 -32.52 -4.77 10.71
CA ALA A 177 -33.02 -5.60 11.79
C ALA A 177 -34.57 -5.61 11.80
N PRO A 178 -35.20 -6.75 12.14
CA PRO A 178 -36.64 -6.81 12.29
C PRO A 178 -37.09 -5.93 13.46
N SER A 179 -38.30 -5.37 13.37
CA SER A 179 -38.84 -4.47 14.41
C SER A 179 -38.88 -5.09 15.81
N SER A 180 -38.89 -6.41 15.92
CA SER A 180 -38.85 -7.15 17.20
C SER A 180 -37.50 -7.05 17.92
N GLU A 181 -36.43 -6.70 17.21
CA GLU A 181 -35.07 -6.60 17.74
C GLU A 181 -34.64 -5.17 18.11
N LEU A 182 -35.47 -4.17 17.81
CA LEU A 182 -35.17 -2.76 18.06
C LEU A 182 -36.05 -2.21 19.17
N ARG A 183 -35.44 -1.60 20.19
CA ARG A 183 -36.14 -1.06 21.36
C ARG A 183 -35.66 0.35 21.67
N ILE A 184 -36.58 1.28 21.86
CA ILE A 184 -36.23 2.58 22.46
C ILE A 184 -35.95 2.34 23.93
N VAL A 185 -34.71 2.57 24.36
CA VAL A 185 -34.24 2.34 25.73
C VAL A 185 -34.05 3.62 26.53
N LYS A 186 -33.97 4.77 25.85
CA LYS A 186 -33.82 6.07 26.52
C LYS A 186 -34.42 7.20 25.69
N THR A 187 -35.01 8.17 26.37
CA THR A 187 -35.55 9.40 25.76
C THR A 187 -35.26 10.59 26.67
N GLU A 188 -34.65 11.64 26.13
CA GLU A 188 -34.38 12.88 26.87
C GLU A 188 -34.88 14.08 26.07
N LYS A 189 -35.66 14.95 26.71
CA LYS A 189 -36.07 16.22 26.10
C LYS A 189 -34.88 17.19 26.15
N ARG A 190 -34.50 17.75 25.00
CA ARG A 190 -33.35 18.66 24.85
C ARG A 190 -33.69 19.85 23.97
N SER A 191 -32.86 20.89 24.02
CA SER A 191 -32.93 22.02 23.10
C SER A 191 -31.61 22.12 22.35
N TRP A 192 -31.70 22.24 21.03
CA TRP A 192 -30.56 22.17 20.13
C TRP A 192 -30.10 23.56 19.70
N PRO A 193 -28.78 23.79 19.48
CA PRO A 193 -28.23 25.12 19.24
C PRO A 193 -28.58 25.74 17.88
N ASN A 194 -29.11 24.95 16.94
CA ASN A 194 -29.44 25.40 15.59
C ASN A 194 -30.51 24.53 14.92
N SER A 195 -30.97 24.96 13.74
CA SER A 195 -32.00 24.26 12.95
C SER A 195 -31.61 22.86 12.48
N CYS A 196 -30.32 22.50 12.55
CA CYS A 196 -29.76 21.19 12.23
C CYS A 196 -29.58 20.30 13.47
N LEU A 197 -30.19 20.66 14.60
CA LEU A 197 -30.16 19.88 15.84
C LEU A 197 -28.76 19.70 16.44
N GLY A 198 -27.85 20.62 16.13
CA GLY A 198 -26.44 20.54 16.51
C GLY A 198 -25.65 19.45 15.75
N LEU A 199 -26.20 18.91 14.66
CA LEU A 199 -25.56 17.97 13.73
C LEU A 199 -25.24 18.73 12.44
N ASN A 200 -24.19 19.54 12.47
CA ASN A 200 -23.82 20.39 11.33
C ASN A 200 -23.17 19.54 10.24
N GLU A 201 -23.86 19.36 9.13
CA GLU A 201 -23.26 18.76 7.93
C GLU A 201 -22.46 19.81 7.13
N PRO A 202 -21.27 19.47 6.59
CA PRO A 202 -20.49 20.38 5.77
C PRO A 202 -21.30 20.91 4.56
N GLY A 203 -21.35 22.23 4.40
CA GLY A 203 -22.05 22.88 3.29
C GLY A 203 -23.55 23.09 3.50
N VAL A 204 -24.12 22.64 4.62
CA VAL A 204 -25.51 22.92 5.00
C VAL A 204 -25.58 24.17 5.89
N GLY A 205 -26.32 25.19 5.46
CA GLY A 205 -26.55 26.39 6.25
C GLY A 205 -27.59 26.14 7.34
N CYS A 206 -27.14 26.08 8.60
CA CYS A 206 -28.01 25.91 9.77
C CYS A 206 -28.34 27.28 10.39
N LEU A 207 -29.62 27.58 10.56
CA LEU A 207 -30.06 28.80 11.25
C LEU A 207 -29.75 28.67 12.74
N LEU A 208 -29.06 29.67 13.29
CA LEU A 208 -28.69 29.73 14.71
C LEU A 208 -29.90 30.13 15.55
N MET A 209 -30.55 29.14 16.14
CA MET A 209 -31.68 29.31 17.05
C MET A 209 -31.83 28.07 17.93
N MET A 210 -32.29 28.26 19.17
CA MET A 210 -32.58 27.15 20.07
C MET A 210 -33.84 26.41 19.61
N VAL A 211 -33.70 25.14 19.21
CA VAL A 211 -34.80 24.32 18.71
C VAL A 211 -35.16 23.23 19.72
N PRO A 212 -36.38 23.22 20.29
CA PRO A 212 -36.79 22.15 21.20
C PRO A 212 -36.95 20.82 20.48
N GLY A 213 -36.61 19.74 21.17
CA GLY A 213 -36.50 18.43 20.57
C GLY A 213 -36.28 17.28 21.55
N TRP A 214 -35.98 16.10 21.01
CA TRP A 214 -35.70 14.90 21.79
C TRP A 214 -34.39 14.25 21.36
N GLU A 215 -33.61 13.77 22.31
CA GLU A 215 -32.56 12.78 22.12
C GLU A 215 -33.18 11.40 22.42
N VAL A 216 -33.16 10.49 21.46
CA VAL A 216 -33.81 9.18 21.54
C VAL A 216 -32.78 8.10 21.28
N THR A 217 -32.66 7.15 22.19
CA THR A 217 -31.70 6.05 22.09
C THR A 217 -32.44 4.74 21.79
N VAL A 218 -32.05 4.09 20.69
CA VAL A 218 -32.55 2.79 20.25
C VAL A 218 -31.46 1.74 20.46
N GLU A 219 -31.76 0.69 21.20
CA GLU A 219 -30.91 -0.49 21.34
C GLU A 219 -31.35 -1.56 20.34
N GLY A 220 -30.37 -2.13 19.63
CA GLY A 220 -30.51 -3.34 18.82
C GLY A 220 -29.48 -4.40 19.23
N SER A 221 -29.65 -5.63 18.72
CA SER A 221 -28.81 -6.80 19.04
C SER A 221 -27.30 -6.61 18.77
N GLN A 222 -26.92 -5.66 17.91
CA GLN A 222 -25.52 -5.45 17.49
C GLN A 222 -24.99 -4.03 17.73
N GLN A 223 -25.84 -3.03 18.02
CA GLN A 223 -25.41 -1.63 18.18
C GLN A 223 -26.48 -0.74 18.84
N LEU A 224 -26.05 0.45 19.27
CA LEU A 224 -26.86 1.48 19.92
C LEU A 224 -26.98 2.69 18.99
N LEU A 225 -28.19 3.15 18.67
CA LEU A 225 -28.45 4.30 17.81
C LEU A 225 -28.98 5.46 18.64
N VAL A 226 -28.39 6.65 18.50
CA VAL A 226 -28.82 7.88 19.15
C VAL A 226 -29.36 8.83 18.09
N TYR A 227 -30.61 9.24 18.25
CA TYR A 227 -31.32 10.14 17.35
C TYR A 227 -31.56 11.49 18.03
N ARG A 228 -31.46 12.57 17.26
CA ARG A 228 -31.90 13.91 17.64
C ARG A 228 -33.09 14.31 16.79
N THR A 229 -34.15 14.80 17.42
CA THR A 229 -35.38 15.16 16.72
C THR A 229 -35.84 16.57 17.04
N LYS A 230 -36.70 17.13 16.19
CA LYS A 230 -37.52 18.31 16.53
C LYS A 230 -38.75 17.86 17.30
N GLU A 231 -39.23 18.71 18.20
CA GLU A 231 -40.45 18.42 18.98
C GLU A 231 -41.68 18.20 18.09
N SER A 232 -41.75 18.87 16.94
CA SER A 232 -42.79 18.69 15.92
C SER A 232 -42.71 17.36 15.16
N GLY A 233 -41.60 16.63 15.26
CA GLY A 233 -41.29 15.46 14.43
C GLY A 233 -40.93 15.77 12.98
N SER A 234 -40.81 17.04 12.59
CA SER A 234 -40.46 17.43 11.21
C SER A 234 -39.00 17.14 10.83
N ALA A 235 -38.16 16.76 11.80
CA ALA A 235 -36.83 16.23 11.54
C ALA A 235 -36.49 15.16 12.59
N VAL A 236 -35.95 14.04 12.10
CA VAL A 236 -35.40 12.93 12.89
C VAL A 236 -34.03 12.62 12.29
N LEU A 237 -32.96 12.99 12.98
CA LEU A 237 -31.59 12.87 12.50
C LEU A 237 -30.80 11.92 13.40
N LEU A 238 -29.96 11.08 12.80
CA LEU A 238 -29.06 10.20 13.54
C LEU A 238 -27.84 11.00 14.00
N ASP A 239 -27.54 10.93 15.30
CA ASP A 239 -26.29 11.44 15.87
C ASP A 239 -25.23 10.33 15.78
N GLU A 240 -24.51 10.30 14.67
CA GLU A 240 -23.53 9.25 14.37
C GLU A 240 -22.40 9.21 15.40
N ALA A 241 -21.96 10.38 15.88
CA ALA A 241 -20.93 10.49 16.91
C ALA A 241 -21.41 9.93 18.25
N ALA A 242 -22.63 10.23 18.67
CA ALA A 242 -23.20 9.70 19.91
C ALA A 242 -23.60 8.22 19.81
N SER A 243 -23.90 7.73 18.61
CA SER A 243 -24.27 6.33 18.34
C SER A 243 -23.08 5.37 18.38
N LYS A 244 -21.83 5.87 18.41
CA LYS A 244 -20.59 5.05 18.34
C LYS A 244 -20.62 4.04 17.18
N ILE A 245 -21.33 4.36 16.11
CA ILE A 245 -21.39 3.53 14.91
C ILE A 245 -20.00 3.60 14.28
N THR A 246 -19.32 2.46 14.18
CA THR A 246 -18.14 2.37 13.31
C THR A 246 -18.59 2.67 11.89
N ASN A 247 -17.99 3.69 11.26
CA ASN A 247 -18.46 4.38 10.05
C ASN A 247 -18.68 3.50 8.79
N SER A 248 -18.40 2.19 8.86
CA SER A 248 -18.65 1.21 7.80
C SER A 248 -20.14 1.02 7.44
N ALA A 249 -21.07 1.32 8.35
CA ALA A 249 -22.50 1.02 8.19
C ALA A 249 -23.29 1.99 7.27
N ASN A 250 -22.72 3.16 6.93
CA ASN A 250 -23.36 4.14 6.03
C ASN A 250 -22.80 4.13 4.60
N LEU A 251 -21.88 3.20 4.29
CA LEU A 251 -21.29 3.09 2.97
C LEU A 251 -22.32 2.49 2.01
N ARG A 252 -22.72 3.25 0.96
CA ARG A 252 -23.62 2.73 -0.08
C ARG A 252 -23.04 1.45 -0.69
N GLU A 253 -23.90 0.48 -0.98
CA GLU A 253 -23.51 -0.80 -1.62
C GLU A 253 -22.69 -0.59 -2.90
N SER A 254 -23.00 0.45 -3.67
CA SER A 254 -22.25 0.82 -4.87
C SER A 254 -20.79 1.21 -4.58
N VAL A 255 -20.54 1.90 -3.47
CA VAL A 255 -19.20 2.31 -3.03
C VAL A 255 -18.44 1.10 -2.48
N LEU A 256 -19.12 0.26 -1.69
CA LEU A 256 -18.56 -1.00 -1.19
C LEU A 256 -18.10 -1.89 -2.34
N ALA A 257 -18.96 -2.14 -3.31
CA ALA A 257 -18.66 -2.98 -4.47
C ALA A 257 -17.53 -2.41 -5.32
N ALA A 258 -17.53 -1.09 -5.59
CA ALA A 258 -16.49 -0.46 -6.39
C ALA A 258 -15.12 -0.51 -5.71
N VAL A 259 -15.06 -0.25 -4.39
CA VAL A 259 -13.80 -0.29 -3.62
C VAL A 259 -13.28 -1.72 -3.48
N LEU A 260 -14.14 -2.69 -3.14
CA LEU A 260 -13.72 -4.09 -3.04
C LEU A 260 -13.28 -4.66 -4.39
N LYS A 261 -13.94 -4.28 -5.49
CA LYS A 261 -13.52 -4.65 -6.85
C LYS A 261 -12.12 -4.10 -7.17
N GLN A 262 -11.89 -2.82 -6.87
CA GLN A 262 -10.59 -2.19 -7.09
C GLN A 262 -9.50 -2.84 -6.22
N ALA A 263 -9.79 -3.10 -4.95
CA ALA A 263 -8.87 -3.74 -4.02
C ALA A 263 -8.56 -5.20 -4.41
N SER A 264 -9.58 -5.96 -4.83
CA SER A 264 -9.42 -7.32 -5.33
C SER A 264 -8.52 -7.38 -6.55
N ALA A 265 -8.72 -6.48 -7.52
CA ALA A 265 -7.87 -6.38 -8.70
C ALA A 265 -6.42 -6.01 -8.33
N GLN A 266 -6.25 -5.06 -7.41
CA GLN A 266 -4.93 -4.57 -7.01
C GLN A 266 -4.13 -5.55 -6.15
N LEU A 267 -4.81 -6.38 -5.37
CA LEU A 267 -4.18 -7.39 -4.52
C LEU A 267 -4.14 -8.78 -5.15
N ASN A 268 -4.79 -8.95 -6.31
CA ASN A 268 -4.99 -10.24 -6.98
C ASN A 268 -5.53 -11.34 -6.04
N VAL A 269 -6.51 -10.98 -5.20
CA VAL A 269 -7.20 -11.90 -4.29
C VAL A 269 -8.72 -11.81 -4.50
N PRO A 270 -9.49 -12.88 -4.21
CA PRO A 270 -10.94 -12.83 -4.30
C PRO A 270 -11.51 -11.71 -3.42
N ALA A 271 -12.49 -10.95 -3.92
CA ALA A 271 -13.15 -9.89 -3.14
C ALA A 271 -13.77 -10.41 -1.83
N SER A 272 -14.15 -11.70 -1.78
CA SER A 272 -14.64 -12.38 -0.57
C SER A 272 -13.60 -12.53 0.55
N SER A 273 -12.31 -12.42 0.23
CA SER A 273 -11.22 -12.44 1.21
C SER A 273 -10.91 -11.06 1.82
N LEU A 274 -11.55 -10.02 1.30
CA LEU A 274 -11.32 -8.63 1.69
C LEU A 274 -12.50 -8.12 2.52
N LYS A 275 -12.20 -7.33 3.55
CA LYS A 275 -13.22 -6.68 4.39
C LYS A 275 -12.99 -5.19 4.43
N ILE A 276 -14.07 -4.41 4.33
CA ILE A 276 -14.02 -3.00 4.69
C ILE A 276 -14.01 -2.93 6.21
N VAL A 277 -12.95 -2.38 6.77
CA VAL A 277 -12.76 -2.27 8.23
C VAL A 277 -13.00 -0.87 8.75
N ASP A 278 -13.02 0.13 7.86
CA ASP A 278 -13.32 1.52 8.18
C ASP A 278 -13.76 2.28 6.91
N ALA A 279 -14.60 3.29 7.04
CA ALA A 279 -15.04 4.12 5.92
C ALA A 279 -15.49 5.50 6.39
N GLU A 280 -14.72 6.55 6.13
CA GLU A 280 -15.01 7.90 6.59
C GLU A 280 -15.53 8.78 5.44
N GLN A 281 -16.59 9.56 5.66
CA GLN A 281 -17.02 10.55 4.67
C GLN A 281 -16.06 11.75 4.71
N LYS A 282 -15.55 12.16 3.55
CA LYS A 282 -14.52 13.20 3.44
C LYS A 282 -14.77 14.13 2.27
N THR A 283 -14.31 15.37 2.39
CA THR A 283 -14.32 16.35 1.30
C THR A 283 -12.91 16.57 0.81
N TRP A 284 -12.69 16.31 -0.48
CA TRP A 284 -11.39 16.48 -1.13
C TRP A 284 -11.27 17.89 -1.69
N PRO A 285 -10.17 18.62 -1.45
CA PRO A 285 -10.02 20.02 -1.87
C PRO A 285 -10.11 20.28 -3.38
N ASN A 286 -9.81 19.28 -4.22
CA ASN A 286 -9.80 19.43 -5.68
C ASN A 286 -10.07 18.07 -6.39
N PRO A 287 -10.85 18.01 -7.49
CA PRO A 287 -11.13 16.77 -8.21
C PRO A 287 -9.91 16.12 -8.88
N CYS A 288 -8.83 16.88 -9.10
CA CYS A 288 -7.56 16.36 -9.60
C CYS A 288 -6.96 15.28 -8.69
N MET A 289 -7.37 15.25 -7.41
CA MET A 289 -6.95 14.24 -6.43
C MET A 289 -7.42 12.82 -6.73
N PHE A 290 -8.09 12.60 -7.86
CA PHE A 290 -8.51 11.30 -8.39
C PHE A 290 -7.80 10.91 -9.69
N ASN A 291 -6.86 11.73 -10.18
CA ASN A 291 -6.11 11.47 -11.41
C ASN A 291 -4.67 11.08 -11.09
N PHE A 292 -4.26 9.88 -11.50
CA PHE A 292 -2.90 9.40 -11.29
C PHE A 292 -1.88 10.20 -12.12
N GLY A 293 -0.79 10.67 -11.49
CA GLY A 293 0.40 11.17 -12.19
C GLY A 293 0.36 12.62 -12.72
N LYS A 294 -0.70 13.40 -12.43
CA LYS A 294 -0.73 14.83 -12.76
C LYS A 294 -0.55 15.66 -11.49
N ILE A 295 0.27 16.72 -11.58
CA ILE A 295 0.40 17.70 -10.49
C ILE A 295 -0.97 18.36 -10.32
N CYS A 296 -1.56 18.22 -9.12
CA CYS A 296 -2.80 18.90 -8.78
C CYS A 296 -2.58 20.42 -8.80
N THR A 297 -3.43 21.16 -9.51
CA THR A 297 -3.45 22.61 -9.44
C THR A 297 -3.85 23.03 -8.02
N ARG A 298 -3.36 24.19 -7.55
CA ARG A 298 -3.72 24.74 -6.22
C ARG A 298 -5.15 25.30 -6.16
N GLU A 299 -5.96 25.04 -7.18
CA GLU A 299 -7.35 25.45 -7.25
C GLU A 299 -8.17 24.70 -6.18
N TYR A 300 -9.05 25.40 -5.47
CA TYR A 300 -9.92 24.81 -4.47
C TYR A 300 -11.31 24.60 -5.08
N ASN A 301 -11.61 23.35 -5.43
CA ASN A 301 -12.90 22.93 -5.99
C ASN A 301 -13.35 21.66 -5.24
N PRO A 302 -13.96 21.82 -4.06
CA PRO A 302 -14.15 20.72 -3.14
C PRO A 302 -15.15 19.70 -3.66
N ILE A 303 -14.83 18.41 -3.55
CA ILE A 303 -15.75 17.32 -3.88
C ILE A 303 -15.94 16.38 -2.69
N ALA A 304 -17.20 16.11 -2.36
CA ALA A 304 -17.56 15.17 -1.32
C ALA A 304 -17.36 13.72 -1.80
N GLY A 305 -16.97 12.85 -0.88
CA GLY A 305 -16.69 11.46 -1.16
C GLY A 305 -16.37 10.65 0.10
N TRP A 306 -15.66 9.54 -0.07
CA TRP A 306 -15.34 8.62 1.00
C TRP A 306 -13.84 8.30 1.05
N GLN A 307 -13.33 8.06 2.25
CA GLN A 307 -12.05 7.44 2.51
C GLN A 307 -12.32 6.04 3.09
N VAL A 308 -12.08 4.98 2.32
CA VAL A 308 -12.49 3.60 2.66
C VAL A 308 -11.27 2.73 2.91
N THR A 309 -11.21 2.10 4.07
CA THR A 309 -10.14 1.17 4.44
C THR A 309 -10.57 -0.28 4.22
N VAL A 310 -9.83 -0.98 3.37
CA VAL A 310 -9.97 -2.42 3.09
C VAL A 310 -8.81 -3.16 3.76
N ALA A 311 -9.09 -4.26 4.43
CA ALA A 311 -8.07 -5.11 5.03
C ALA A 311 -8.35 -6.61 4.86
N ASN A 312 -7.28 -7.39 4.92
CA ASN A 312 -7.30 -8.85 5.14
C ASN A 312 -6.26 -9.20 6.22
N SER A 313 -5.94 -10.50 6.38
CA SER A 313 -4.97 -10.96 7.38
C SER A 313 -3.53 -10.46 7.15
N ALA A 314 -3.21 -9.92 5.97
CA ALA A 314 -1.85 -9.56 5.57
C ALA A 314 -1.67 -8.08 5.20
N GLN A 315 -2.72 -7.38 4.76
CA GLN A 315 -2.63 -6.08 4.09
C GLN A 315 -3.77 -5.14 4.49
N ARG A 316 -3.48 -3.84 4.53
CA ARG A 316 -4.42 -2.74 4.79
C ARG A 316 -4.25 -1.67 3.72
N LEU A 317 -5.28 -1.39 2.94
CA LEU A 317 -5.31 -0.37 1.89
C LEU A 317 -6.40 0.66 2.18
N VAL A 318 -6.14 1.91 1.87
CA VAL A 318 -7.08 3.03 2.03
C VAL A 318 -7.34 3.64 0.65
N TYR A 319 -8.61 3.77 0.29
CA TYR A 319 -9.06 4.31 -0.99
C TYR A 319 -9.78 5.64 -0.79
N ARG A 320 -9.57 6.58 -1.70
CA ARG A 320 -10.38 7.79 -1.88
C ARG A 320 -11.44 7.50 -2.92
N THR A 321 -12.67 7.91 -2.69
CA THR A 321 -13.74 7.89 -3.69
C THR A 321 -14.43 9.24 -3.77
N ASP A 322 -15.09 9.52 -4.90
CA ASP A 322 -16.17 10.51 -4.95
C ASP A 322 -17.45 9.93 -4.34
N LYS A 323 -18.50 10.76 -4.18
CA LYS A 323 -19.76 10.38 -3.51
C LYS A 323 -20.46 9.16 -4.14
N SER A 324 -20.29 8.93 -5.44
CA SER A 324 -20.90 7.82 -6.18
C SER A 324 -19.98 6.61 -6.36
N ALA A 325 -18.70 6.73 -6.01
CA ALA A 325 -17.63 5.81 -6.39
C ALA A 325 -17.48 5.61 -7.92
N SER A 326 -17.80 6.64 -8.70
CA SER A 326 -17.45 6.68 -10.12
C SER A 326 -15.94 6.88 -10.31
N LYS A 327 -15.28 7.44 -9.31
CA LYS A 327 -13.82 7.55 -9.21
C LYS A 327 -13.37 6.91 -7.91
N VAL A 328 -12.53 5.88 -8.01
CA VAL A 328 -11.91 5.19 -6.88
C VAL A 328 -10.40 5.21 -7.08
N MET A 329 -9.68 5.75 -6.12
CA MET A 329 -8.22 5.88 -6.21
C MET A 329 -7.57 5.46 -4.90
N LEU A 330 -6.45 4.74 -4.97
CA LEU A 330 -5.68 4.37 -3.79
C LEU A 330 -5.06 5.61 -3.14
N ASP A 331 -5.30 5.79 -1.84
CA ASP A 331 -4.63 6.76 -0.98
C ASP A 331 -3.33 6.15 -0.44
N LYS A 332 -2.21 6.34 -1.14
CA LYS A 332 -0.93 5.74 -0.75
C LYS A 332 -0.47 6.22 0.63
N GLU A 333 -0.60 7.52 0.91
CA GLU A 333 -0.21 8.13 2.18
C GLU A 333 -1.05 7.59 3.34
N ALA A 334 -2.38 7.60 3.22
CA ALA A 334 -3.29 7.13 4.28
C ALA A 334 -3.28 5.60 4.46
N SER A 335 -2.92 4.86 3.41
CA SER A 335 -2.66 3.42 3.50
C SER A 335 -1.41 3.11 4.33
N GLN A 336 -0.63 4.13 4.72
CA GLN A 336 0.73 3.96 5.24
C GLN A 336 1.57 3.11 4.29
N ILE A 337 1.24 3.19 2.99
CA ILE A 337 2.15 2.82 1.91
C ILE A 337 3.17 3.96 1.89
N THR A 338 4.02 3.95 2.91
CA THR A 338 5.34 4.57 2.87
C THR A 338 6.06 3.98 1.66
N ASN A 339 7.15 4.61 1.22
CA ASN A 339 7.97 4.17 0.08
C ASN A 339 8.41 2.67 0.09
N ALA A 340 8.01 1.88 1.08
CA ALA A 340 8.16 0.45 1.27
C ALA A 340 7.39 -0.50 0.33
N GLN A 341 6.58 -0.05 -0.64
CA GLN A 341 6.05 -0.96 -1.67
C GLN A 341 6.46 -0.50 -3.07
N ALA A 342 7.42 -1.25 -3.61
CA ALA A 342 7.74 -1.22 -5.02
C ALA A 342 6.48 -1.59 -5.86
N PRO A 343 6.40 -1.17 -7.14
CA PRO A 343 5.32 -1.54 -8.05
C PRO A 343 5.01 -3.05 -7.99
N GLU A 344 3.77 -3.43 -8.25
CA GLU A 344 3.35 -4.85 -8.19
C GLU A 344 4.25 -5.75 -9.05
N SER A 345 4.66 -5.29 -10.23
CA SER A 345 5.58 -6.01 -11.11
C SER A 345 6.95 -6.26 -10.45
N VAL A 346 7.50 -5.25 -9.76
CA VAL A 346 8.74 -5.37 -8.99
C VAL A 346 8.54 -6.30 -7.79
N SER A 347 7.46 -6.10 -7.04
CA SER A 347 7.15 -6.90 -5.85
C SER A 347 6.98 -8.37 -6.21
N LYS A 348 6.23 -8.68 -7.27
CA LYS A 348 6.02 -10.04 -7.78
C LYS A 348 7.33 -10.66 -8.25
N ALA A 349 8.12 -9.94 -9.04
CA ALA A 349 9.41 -10.44 -9.55
C ALA A 349 10.38 -10.77 -8.40
N VAL A 350 10.52 -9.85 -7.44
CA VAL A 350 11.44 -10.05 -6.30
C VAL A 350 10.96 -11.18 -5.37
N LEU A 351 9.66 -11.23 -5.04
CA LEU A 351 9.12 -12.29 -4.18
C LEU A 351 9.23 -13.67 -4.83
N GLN A 352 9.03 -13.77 -6.15
CA GLN A 352 9.24 -15.02 -6.90
C GLN A 352 10.70 -15.47 -6.81
N GLN A 353 11.66 -14.57 -7.07
CA GLN A 353 13.09 -14.88 -7.00
C GLN A 353 13.52 -15.28 -5.58
N VAL A 354 13.03 -14.60 -4.55
CA VAL A 354 13.32 -14.95 -3.15
C VAL A 354 12.69 -16.29 -2.78
N SER A 355 11.50 -16.62 -3.27
CA SER A 355 10.85 -17.91 -3.05
C SER A 355 11.67 -19.06 -3.62
N GLU A 356 12.16 -18.90 -4.86
CA GLU A 356 13.04 -19.89 -5.51
C GLU A 356 14.36 -20.06 -4.76
N LEU A 357 14.98 -18.96 -4.33
CA LEU A 357 16.27 -18.99 -3.66
C LEU A 357 16.20 -19.52 -2.22
N SER A 358 15.13 -19.19 -1.49
CA SER A 358 14.94 -19.59 -0.09
C SER A 358 14.22 -20.94 0.07
N GLY A 359 13.54 -21.42 -0.96
CA GLY A 359 12.65 -22.57 -0.90
C GLY A 359 11.36 -22.33 -0.10
N MET A 360 11.12 -21.09 0.37
CA MET A 360 9.92 -20.74 1.13
C MET A 360 8.79 -20.31 0.19
N PRO A 361 7.52 -20.63 0.50
CA PRO A 361 6.39 -20.19 -0.32
C PRO A 361 6.24 -18.67 -0.26
N ILE A 362 5.86 -18.03 -1.38
CA ILE A 362 5.68 -16.56 -1.49
C ILE A 362 4.82 -16.00 -0.35
N SER A 363 3.77 -16.73 0.05
CA SER A 363 2.88 -16.33 1.16
C SER A 363 3.57 -16.14 2.53
N SER A 364 4.76 -16.72 2.72
CA SER A 364 5.58 -16.58 3.93
C SER A 364 6.65 -15.50 3.85
N LEU A 365 6.80 -14.87 2.67
CA LEU A 365 7.78 -13.83 2.41
C LEU A 365 7.17 -12.45 2.65
N ARG A 366 7.99 -11.52 3.14
CA ARG A 366 7.54 -10.14 3.39
C ARG A 366 8.54 -9.13 2.88
N ILE A 367 8.13 -8.26 1.95
CA ILE A 367 8.90 -7.06 1.64
C ILE A 367 8.82 -6.13 2.86
N VAL A 368 9.96 -5.86 3.49
CA VAL A 368 10.08 -4.98 4.66
C VAL A 368 10.64 -3.62 4.32
N LYS A 369 11.27 -3.48 3.15
CA LYS A 369 11.77 -2.21 2.65
C LYS A 369 11.78 -2.21 1.12
N ALA A 370 11.42 -1.09 0.53
CA ALA A 370 11.67 -0.80 -0.88
C ALA A 370 12.15 0.64 -0.97
N GLU A 371 13.17 0.90 -1.78
CA GLU A 371 13.72 2.23 -1.97
C GLU A 371 13.95 2.46 -3.45
N GLN A 372 13.40 3.55 -3.98
CA GLN A 372 13.72 3.93 -5.35
C GLN A 372 15.16 4.42 -5.42
N LYS A 373 15.95 3.86 -6.33
CA LYS A 373 17.35 4.23 -6.57
C LYS A 373 17.62 4.41 -8.06
N LYS A 374 18.70 5.13 -8.35
CA LYS A 374 19.27 5.25 -9.68
C LYS A 374 20.57 4.46 -9.71
N TRP A 375 20.69 3.58 -10.67
CA TRP A 375 21.85 2.70 -10.83
C TRP A 375 22.86 3.29 -11.82
N PRO A 376 24.15 3.02 -11.62
CA PRO A 376 25.22 3.55 -12.48
C PRO A 376 25.26 2.92 -13.87
N ASP A 377 24.65 1.75 -14.05
CA ASP A 377 24.68 0.97 -15.27
C ASP A 377 23.41 0.11 -15.42
N LYS A 378 23.27 -0.52 -16.60
CA LYS A 378 22.16 -1.45 -16.88
C LYS A 378 22.22 -2.76 -16.09
N CYS A 379 23.30 -3.02 -15.36
CA CYS A 379 23.45 -4.15 -14.44
C CYS A 379 23.04 -3.80 -13.01
N LEU A 380 22.39 -2.65 -12.82
CA LEU A 380 21.88 -2.20 -11.53
C LEU A 380 23.02 -1.98 -10.51
N GLY A 381 24.22 -1.70 -10.99
CA GLY A 381 25.43 -1.51 -10.18
C GLY A 381 25.90 -2.78 -9.47
N ILE A 382 25.51 -3.97 -9.95
CA ILE A 382 26.10 -5.25 -9.56
C ILE A 382 27.04 -5.65 -10.69
N SER A 383 28.33 -5.40 -10.49
CA SER A 383 29.36 -5.76 -11.45
C SER A 383 29.58 -7.27 -11.46
N SER A 384 29.34 -7.88 -12.61
CA SER A 384 29.77 -9.24 -12.91
C SER A 384 30.93 -9.15 -13.90
N PRO A 385 32.02 -9.93 -13.74
CA PRO A 385 33.13 -9.96 -14.70
C PRO A 385 32.69 -10.34 -16.13
N LEU A 386 31.50 -10.92 -16.29
CA LEU A 386 30.97 -11.44 -17.56
C LEU A 386 30.03 -10.50 -18.30
N ILE A 387 29.46 -9.51 -17.61
CA ILE A 387 28.44 -8.67 -18.20
C ILE A 387 29.11 -7.36 -18.56
N LEU A 388 29.28 -7.12 -19.86
CA LEU A 388 29.59 -5.79 -20.37
C LEU A 388 28.37 -4.91 -20.10
N CYS A 389 28.36 -4.29 -18.93
CA CYS A 389 27.30 -3.41 -18.48
C CYS A 389 27.40 -2.11 -19.26
N ALA A 390 26.44 -1.87 -20.16
CA ALA A 390 26.33 -0.58 -20.81
C ALA A 390 26.17 0.50 -19.72
N PRO A 391 26.98 1.57 -19.75
CA PRO A 391 26.87 2.65 -18.78
C PRO A 391 25.47 3.26 -18.87
N ALA A 392 24.96 3.73 -17.74
CA ALA A 392 23.74 4.53 -17.75
C ALA A 392 23.98 5.86 -18.49
N SER A 393 22.90 6.49 -18.95
CA SER A 393 22.95 7.92 -19.25
C SER A 393 23.35 8.70 -17.99
N SER A 394 23.68 9.98 -18.14
CA SER A 394 24.00 10.87 -17.00
C SER A 394 22.89 10.90 -15.93
N GLU A 395 21.67 10.46 -16.25
CA GLU A 395 20.54 10.41 -15.33
C GLU A 395 20.44 9.13 -14.49
N GLY A 396 21.25 8.10 -14.79
CA GLY A 396 21.21 6.78 -14.14
C GLY A 396 20.05 5.90 -14.60
N VAL A 397 20.13 4.58 -14.37
CA VAL A 397 19.01 3.66 -14.64
C VAL A 397 18.05 3.69 -13.44
N PRO A 398 16.80 4.15 -13.58
CA PRO A 398 15.86 4.16 -12.47
C PRO A 398 15.45 2.73 -12.07
N GLY A 399 15.30 2.51 -10.77
CA GLY A 399 15.03 1.18 -10.23
C GLY A 399 14.73 1.15 -8.74
N TRP A 400 14.74 -0.04 -8.16
CA TRP A 400 14.34 -0.29 -6.77
C TRP A 400 15.36 -1.15 -6.03
N LEU A 401 15.69 -0.78 -4.80
CA LEU A 401 16.37 -1.61 -3.81
C LEU A 401 15.31 -2.20 -2.88
N VAL A 402 15.07 -3.50 -2.96
CA VAL A 402 13.98 -4.18 -2.24
C VAL A 402 14.58 -5.15 -1.21
N THR A 403 14.15 -5.05 0.05
CA THR A 403 14.51 -5.96 1.13
C THR A 403 13.33 -6.85 1.48
N VAL A 404 13.54 -8.16 1.40
CA VAL A 404 12.57 -9.20 1.73
C VAL A 404 13.04 -9.98 2.95
N GLU A 405 12.14 -10.21 3.88
CA GLU A 405 12.31 -11.16 4.98
C GLU A 405 11.74 -12.53 4.61
N ALA A 406 12.54 -13.57 4.83
CA ALA A 406 12.15 -14.98 4.72
C ALA A 406 12.55 -15.68 6.03
N GLY A 407 11.58 -15.82 6.95
CA GLY A 407 11.87 -16.27 8.32
C GLY A 407 12.80 -15.30 9.06
N LYS A 408 14.00 -15.77 9.43
CA LYS A 408 15.03 -14.94 10.09
C LYS A 408 16.02 -14.29 9.13
N GLU A 409 15.94 -14.63 7.84
CA GLU A 409 16.89 -14.16 6.84
C GLU A 409 16.37 -12.94 6.08
N ARG A 410 17.30 -12.12 5.61
CA ARG A 410 17.02 -10.97 4.75
C ARG A 410 17.66 -11.15 3.39
N PHE A 411 16.91 -10.74 2.37
CA PHE A 411 17.31 -10.79 0.97
C PHE A 411 17.14 -9.40 0.39
N VAL A 412 18.20 -8.86 -0.18
CA VAL A 412 18.21 -7.56 -0.83
C VAL A 412 18.37 -7.75 -2.32
N TYR A 413 17.45 -7.19 -3.08
CA TYR A 413 17.42 -7.23 -4.54
C TYR A 413 17.46 -5.82 -5.11
N ARG A 414 18.18 -5.67 -6.22
CA ARG A 414 18.13 -4.47 -7.05
C ARG A 414 17.32 -4.78 -8.28
N THR A 415 16.40 -3.91 -8.66
CA THR A 415 15.62 -4.04 -9.90
C THR A 415 15.68 -2.78 -10.73
N ASN A 416 15.37 -2.87 -12.02
CA ASN A 416 14.97 -1.71 -12.81
C ASN A 416 13.54 -1.25 -12.43
N ALA A 417 13.09 -0.12 -13.01
CA ALA A 417 11.87 0.56 -12.60
C ALA A 417 10.60 -0.30 -12.69
N ASP A 418 10.52 -1.21 -13.65
CA ASP A 418 9.37 -2.09 -13.91
C ASP A 418 9.53 -3.50 -13.33
N GLY A 419 10.72 -3.88 -12.83
CA GLY A 419 10.99 -5.18 -12.25
C GLY A 419 11.30 -6.28 -13.27
N SER A 420 11.41 -5.96 -14.56
CA SER A 420 11.75 -6.92 -15.62
C SER A 420 13.20 -7.42 -15.52
N ALA A 421 14.09 -6.63 -14.92
CA ALA A 421 15.44 -7.02 -14.57
C ALA A 421 15.63 -6.89 -13.06
N GLY A 422 16.05 -7.98 -12.42
CA GLY A 422 16.31 -8.06 -10.99
C GLY A 422 17.58 -8.85 -10.71
N ALA A 423 18.39 -8.37 -9.76
CA ALA A 423 19.65 -8.99 -9.37
C ALA A 423 19.76 -9.05 -7.84
N PHE A 424 20.18 -10.21 -7.33
CA PHE A 424 20.44 -10.42 -5.92
C PHE A 424 21.69 -9.65 -5.49
N ASP A 425 21.53 -8.75 -4.51
CA ASP A 425 22.63 -8.02 -3.91
C ASP A 425 23.14 -8.79 -2.70
N GLY A 426 24.09 -9.69 -2.94
CA GLY A 426 24.63 -10.54 -1.89
C GLY A 426 25.34 -9.76 -0.78
N VAL A 427 26.02 -8.65 -1.11
CA VAL A 427 26.70 -7.80 -0.12
C VAL A 427 25.68 -7.10 0.77
N ALA A 428 24.64 -6.50 0.19
CA ALA A 428 23.58 -5.87 0.99
C ALA A 428 22.70 -6.88 1.75
N SER A 429 22.66 -8.13 1.30
CA SER A 429 21.95 -9.22 1.98
C SER A 429 22.74 -9.87 3.11
N LEU A 430 24.05 -9.63 3.19
CA LEU A 430 24.92 -10.23 4.20
C LEU A 430 24.54 -9.70 5.59
N PRO A 431 24.27 -10.58 6.59
CA PRO A 431 23.97 -10.12 7.94
C PRO A 431 25.11 -9.25 8.50
N GLU A 432 24.77 -8.13 9.12
CA GLU A 432 25.76 -7.18 9.65
C GLU A 432 26.71 -7.83 10.66
N SER A 433 26.20 -8.77 11.47
CA SER A 433 27.01 -9.57 12.39
C SER A 433 28.06 -10.42 11.68
N VAL A 434 27.75 -10.97 10.51
CA VAL A 434 28.68 -11.78 9.70
C VAL A 434 29.69 -10.87 9.00
N ALA A 435 29.22 -9.78 8.39
CA ALA A 435 30.08 -8.77 7.77
C ALA A 435 31.13 -8.24 8.76
N ASN A 436 30.70 -7.84 9.96
CA ASN A 436 31.58 -7.35 11.02
C ASN A 436 32.55 -8.41 11.52
N ALA A 437 32.14 -9.67 11.61
CA ALA A 437 33.03 -10.76 12.01
C ALA A 437 34.14 -10.99 10.98
N VAL A 438 33.80 -11.01 9.68
CA VAL A 438 34.77 -11.16 8.58
C VAL A 438 35.73 -9.98 8.54
N LEU A 439 35.24 -8.75 8.56
CA LEU A 439 36.08 -7.54 8.52
C LEU A 439 37.03 -7.46 9.73
N ARG A 440 36.55 -7.84 10.92
CA ARG A 440 37.36 -7.90 12.13
C ARG A 440 38.46 -8.95 12.03
N ASP A 441 38.17 -10.13 11.46
CA ASP A 441 39.15 -11.19 11.30
C ASP A 441 40.25 -10.80 10.31
N VAL A 442 39.88 -10.28 9.14
CA VAL A 442 40.83 -9.74 8.15
C VAL A 442 41.67 -8.63 8.76
N SER A 443 41.05 -7.66 9.43
CA SER A 443 41.76 -6.53 10.03
C SER A 443 42.83 -6.98 11.04
N LYS A 444 42.51 -7.99 11.86
CA LYS A 444 43.49 -8.58 12.79
C LYS A 444 44.61 -9.32 12.06
N LEU A 445 44.27 -10.10 11.03
CA LEU A 445 45.22 -10.89 10.26
C LEU A 445 46.18 -10.02 9.45
N SER A 446 45.68 -9.02 8.74
CA SER A 446 46.45 -8.14 7.85
C SER A 446 47.03 -6.91 8.54
N ARG A 447 46.56 -6.60 9.77
CA ARG A 447 46.85 -5.35 10.49
C ARG A 447 46.38 -4.10 9.75
N ILE A 448 45.47 -4.25 8.80
CA ILE A 448 44.84 -3.14 8.08
C ILE A 448 43.60 -2.69 8.88
N PRO A 449 43.37 -1.39 9.12
CA PRO A 449 42.16 -0.91 9.79
C PRO A 449 40.89 -1.38 9.07
N MET A 450 39.85 -1.76 9.82
CA MET A 450 38.56 -2.18 9.23
C MET A 450 37.98 -1.14 8.26
N SER A 451 38.19 0.15 8.51
CA SER A 451 37.73 1.25 7.64
C SER A 451 38.40 1.28 6.27
N SER A 452 39.53 0.61 6.11
CA SER A 452 40.28 0.50 4.86
C SER A 452 39.97 -0.82 4.12
N LEU A 453 39.05 -1.63 4.64
CA LEU A 453 38.64 -2.90 4.06
C LEU A 453 37.20 -2.79 3.54
N SER A 454 36.93 -3.42 2.41
CA SER A 454 35.60 -3.44 1.79
C SER A 454 35.20 -4.86 1.44
N ILE A 455 33.95 -5.23 1.73
CA ILE A 455 33.36 -6.46 1.20
C ILE A 455 32.90 -6.16 -0.22
N ILE A 456 33.56 -6.79 -1.19
CA ILE A 456 33.29 -6.57 -2.61
C ILE A 456 32.35 -7.63 -3.19
N GLN A 457 32.20 -8.77 -2.51
CA GLN A 457 31.32 -9.85 -2.93
C GLN A 457 30.87 -10.67 -1.72
N ALA A 458 29.62 -11.11 -1.72
CA ALA A 458 29.11 -12.09 -0.78
C ALA A 458 28.12 -13.00 -1.50
N GLN A 459 28.25 -14.32 -1.33
CA GLN A 459 27.42 -15.33 -1.98
C GLN A 459 26.93 -16.33 -0.95
N ARG A 460 25.64 -16.69 -0.99
CA ARG A 460 25.10 -17.76 -0.15
C ARG A 460 25.69 -19.10 -0.57
N GLN A 461 26.06 -19.91 0.40
CA GLN A 461 26.64 -21.23 0.21
C GLN A 461 26.16 -22.18 1.32
N THR A 462 26.27 -23.48 1.04
CA THR A 462 26.07 -24.53 2.05
C THR A 462 27.36 -25.30 2.22
N TRP A 463 27.78 -25.47 3.47
CA TRP A 463 29.06 -26.06 3.83
C TRP A 463 28.90 -27.35 4.64
N ASP A 464 30.01 -28.06 4.84
CA ASP A 464 30.09 -29.11 5.87
C ASP A 464 30.31 -28.52 7.27
N GLY A 465 30.45 -29.36 8.30
CA GLY A 465 30.68 -28.94 9.69
C GLY A 465 31.93 -28.07 9.93
N CYS A 466 32.85 -28.00 8.96
CA CYS A 466 34.05 -27.18 8.99
C CYS A 466 33.97 -25.96 8.06
N LEU A 467 32.78 -25.57 7.60
CA LEU A 467 32.61 -24.48 6.64
C LEU A 467 33.38 -24.74 5.32
N GLY A 468 33.63 -26.00 4.97
CA GLY A 468 34.45 -26.37 3.82
C GLY A 468 35.97 -26.13 4.00
N ILE A 469 36.41 -25.62 5.15
CA ILE A 469 37.81 -25.32 5.47
C ILE A 469 38.27 -26.15 6.67
N SER A 470 38.88 -27.31 6.42
CA SER A 470 39.40 -28.19 7.48
C SER A 470 40.93 -28.26 7.50
N LYS A 471 41.49 -28.47 8.70
CA LYS A 471 42.90 -28.82 8.87
C LYS A 471 43.13 -30.27 8.38
N PRO A 472 44.33 -30.58 7.84
CA PRO A 472 44.70 -31.95 7.51
C PRO A 472 44.47 -32.90 8.69
N GLY A 473 43.87 -34.07 8.43
CA GLY A 473 43.60 -35.10 9.45
C GLY A 473 42.36 -34.85 10.33
N VAL A 474 41.67 -33.72 10.19
CA VAL A 474 40.44 -33.44 10.95
C VAL A 474 39.20 -33.83 10.13
N ALA A 475 38.39 -34.74 10.67
CA ALA A 475 37.10 -35.09 10.09
C ALA A 475 36.06 -34.00 10.38
N CYS A 476 35.22 -33.69 9.39
CA CYS A 476 34.15 -32.71 9.52
C CYS A 476 32.81 -33.42 9.44
N PRO A 477 31.85 -33.13 10.33
CA PRO A 477 30.51 -33.66 10.21
C PRO A 477 29.90 -33.34 8.84
N GLU A 478 29.31 -34.33 8.18
CA GLU A 478 28.56 -34.15 6.91
C GLU A 478 27.18 -33.54 7.20
N VAL A 479 27.18 -32.34 7.76
CA VAL A 479 25.99 -31.53 8.06
C VAL A 479 25.98 -30.31 7.16
N GLY A 480 24.84 -30.02 6.54
CA GLY A 480 24.67 -28.84 5.70
C GLY A 480 24.55 -27.56 6.53
N ILE A 481 25.64 -26.79 6.65
CA ILE A 481 25.65 -25.49 7.32
C ILE A 481 25.43 -24.39 6.30
N SER A 482 24.28 -23.73 6.37
CA SER A 482 24.01 -22.53 5.56
C SER A 482 24.85 -21.35 6.03
N GLY A 483 25.40 -20.62 5.06
CA GLY A 483 26.11 -19.37 5.33
C GLY A 483 26.63 -18.70 4.06
N TRP A 484 27.78 -18.05 4.13
CA TRP A 484 28.26 -17.17 3.07
C TRP A 484 29.71 -17.40 2.71
N GLU A 485 30.02 -17.36 1.41
CA GLU A 485 31.34 -17.02 0.91
C GLU A 485 31.44 -15.50 0.79
N VAL A 486 32.42 -14.88 1.45
CA VAL A 486 32.59 -13.43 1.53
C VAL A 486 33.99 -13.06 1.04
N VAL A 487 34.08 -12.12 0.10
CA VAL A 487 35.33 -11.62 -0.45
C VAL A 487 35.58 -10.20 0.05
N VAL A 488 36.69 -10.02 0.74
CA VAL A 488 37.17 -8.73 1.26
C VAL A 488 38.32 -8.23 0.42
N SER A 489 38.40 -6.92 0.18
CA SER A 489 39.47 -6.26 -0.57
C SER A 489 39.98 -5.01 0.14
N ASP A 490 41.29 -4.78 0.05
CA ASP A 490 41.99 -3.53 0.40
C ASP A 490 42.41 -2.74 -0.87
N ASN A 491 41.88 -3.14 -2.04
CA ASN A 491 42.23 -2.74 -3.41
C ASN A 491 43.45 -3.44 -4.03
N GLN A 492 44.35 -4.02 -3.25
CA GLN A 492 45.56 -4.71 -3.76
C GLN A 492 45.46 -6.24 -3.61
N ASN A 493 44.93 -6.67 -2.47
CA ASN A 493 44.80 -8.04 -1.99
C ASN A 493 43.32 -8.39 -1.82
N THR A 494 43.02 -9.67 -1.89
CA THR A 494 41.67 -10.18 -1.63
C THR A 494 41.72 -11.36 -0.67
N TRP A 495 40.78 -11.40 0.26
CA TRP A 495 40.61 -12.52 1.18
C TRP A 495 39.23 -13.14 1.02
N VAL A 496 39.20 -14.46 0.88
CA VAL A 496 37.96 -15.24 0.75
C VAL A 496 37.67 -15.93 2.07
N TYR A 497 36.49 -15.67 2.63
CA TYR A 497 36.01 -16.27 3.87
C TYR A 497 34.81 -17.15 3.61
N HIS A 498 34.75 -18.30 4.28
CA HIS A 498 33.54 -19.07 4.42
C HIS A 498 32.97 -18.81 5.81
N THR A 499 31.66 -18.64 5.89
CA THR A 499 30.98 -18.27 7.13
C THR A 499 29.72 -19.11 7.32
N ASP A 500 29.26 -19.23 8.56
CA ASP A 500 27.86 -19.58 8.84
C ASP A 500 27.00 -18.32 9.00
N ASN A 501 25.70 -18.51 9.19
CA ASN A 501 24.78 -17.41 9.47
C ASN A 501 24.95 -16.79 10.89
N ASN A 502 25.80 -17.36 11.75
CA ASN A 502 25.99 -16.98 13.16
C ASN A 502 27.37 -16.37 13.42
N SER A 503 28.01 -15.80 12.39
CA SER A 503 29.29 -15.10 12.49
C SER A 503 30.50 -16.00 12.79
N LYS A 504 30.40 -17.33 12.66
CA LYS A 504 31.58 -18.19 12.59
C LYS A 504 32.24 -17.96 11.22
N VAL A 505 33.54 -17.69 11.23
CA VAL A 505 34.30 -17.37 10.01
C VAL A 505 35.49 -18.31 9.85
N ALA A 506 35.83 -18.66 8.61
CA ALA A 506 37.00 -19.44 8.26
C ALA A 506 37.65 -18.86 7.00
N LEU A 507 38.93 -18.46 7.09
CA LEU A 507 39.69 -17.98 5.95
C LEU A 507 40.00 -19.12 4.98
N ASN A 508 39.54 -18.99 3.73
CA ASN A 508 39.98 -19.80 2.62
C ASN A 508 41.28 -19.23 2.05
N LYS A 509 42.42 -19.66 2.60
CA LYS A 509 43.75 -19.23 2.14
C LYS A 509 43.99 -19.58 0.67
N ASP A 510 43.51 -20.74 0.23
CA ASP A 510 43.70 -21.25 -1.13
C ASP A 510 42.90 -20.47 -2.18
N GLY A 511 41.84 -19.76 -1.76
CA GLY A 511 41.04 -18.84 -2.57
C GLY A 511 41.43 -17.37 -2.43
N SER A 512 42.34 -17.02 -1.51
CA SER A 512 42.73 -15.64 -1.22
C SER A 512 43.95 -15.23 -2.05
N LYS A 513 43.98 -13.96 -2.48
CA LYS A 513 45.15 -13.35 -3.10
C LYS A 513 46.04 -12.78 -1.99
N ALA A 514 47.09 -13.52 -1.64
CA ALA A 514 48.06 -13.08 -0.63
C ALA A 514 49.22 -12.30 -1.26
N PRO A 515 49.79 -11.29 -0.56
CA PRO A 515 51.06 -10.71 -0.96
C PRO A 515 52.20 -11.71 -0.74
N ASN A 516 53.05 -11.90 -1.75
CA ASN A 516 54.30 -12.67 -1.72
C ASN A 516 54.20 -14.18 -1.43
N THR A 517 53.41 -14.93 -2.20
CA THR A 517 53.46 -16.40 -2.21
C THR A 517 53.96 -16.95 -3.54
N THR A 518 54.69 -18.06 -3.52
CA THR A 518 55.08 -18.83 -4.72
C THR A 518 53.91 -19.55 -5.39
N THR A 519 52.78 -19.69 -4.69
CA THR A 519 51.52 -20.22 -5.22
C THR A 519 50.80 -19.15 -6.04
N LEU A 520 50.28 -19.56 -7.20
CA LEU A 520 49.52 -18.68 -8.09
C LEU A 520 48.25 -18.17 -7.41
N ASN A 521 48.00 -16.88 -7.60
CA ASN A 521 46.78 -16.23 -7.14
C ASN A 521 45.59 -16.69 -8.00
N PRO A 522 44.55 -17.29 -7.41
CA PRO A 522 43.38 -17.69 -8.16
C PRO A 522 42.56 -16.48 -8.61
N THR A 523 41.87 -16.64 -9.72
CA THR A 523 40.78 -15.76 -10.16
C THR A 523 39.44 -16.51 -10.07
N LYS A 524 38.31 -15.79 -9.97
CA LYS A 524 36.99 -16.44 -9.98
C LYS A 524 36.66 -16.95 -11.38
N ILE A 525 36.24 -18.22 -11.49
CA ILE A 525 35.59 -18.73 -12.69
C ILE A 525 34.23 -18.05 -12.78
N PRO A 526 33.95 -17.36 -13.89
CA PRO A 526 32.66 -16.72 -14.03
C PRO A 526 31.53 -17.73 -14.28
N SER A 527 30.32 -17.45 -13.78
CA SER A 527 29.22 -18.42 -13.80
C SER A 527 28.80 -18.92 -15.20
N SER A 528 28.96 -18.12 -16.26
CA SER A 528 28.66 -18.54 -17.64
C SER A 528 29.69 -19.50 -18.21
N GLU A 529 30.89 -19.56 -17.62
CA GLU A 529 31.95 -20.49 -18.01
C GLU A 529 31.89 -21.77 -17.18
N LEU A 530 31.00 -21.86 -16.18
CA LEU A 530 30.81 -23.08 -15.43
C LEU A 530 30.03 -24.10 -16.27
N PRO A 531 30.47 -25.37 -16.27
CA PRO A 531 29.75 -26.43 -16.94
C PRO A 531 28.48 -26.77 -16.15
N PRO A 532 27.49 -27.44 -16.76
CA PRO A 532 26.31 -27.92 -16.05
C PRO A 532 26.72 -28.77 -14.84
N SER A 533 25.96 -28.68 -13.75
CA SER A 533 26.18 -29.53 -12.57
C SER A 533 26.18 -31.01 -12.94
N LEU A 534 26.94 -31.80 -12.19
CA LEU A 534 26.98 -33.25 -12.40
C LEU A 534 25.60 -33.87 -12.14
N THR A 535 25.13 -34.73 -13.04
CA THR A 535 23.85 -35.43 -12.89
C THR A 535 23.99 -36.63 -11.96
N GLN A 536 22.87 -37.22 -11.56
CA GLN A 536 22.84 -38.35 -10.64
C GLN A 536 23.69 -39.52 -11.16
N GLY A 537 24.60 -40.01 -10.32
CA GLY A 537 25.54 -41.09 -10.65
C GLY A 537 26.91 -40.62 -11.16
N MET A 538 27.06 -39.36 -11.56
CA MET A 538 28.37 -38.79 -11.91
C MET A 538 29.15 -38.41 -10.64
N VAL A 539 30.40 -38.86 -10.57
CA VAL A 539 31.32 -38.60 -9.46
C VAL A 539 32.25 -37.43 -9.78
N PHE A 540 32.77 -37.38 -11.00
CA PHE A 540 33.76 -36.40 -11.41
C PHE A 540 33.71 -36.15 -12.92
N ARG A 541 33.99 -34.92 -13.33
CA ARG A 541 34.14 -34.52 -14.73
C ARG A 541 35.45 -33.78 -14.92
N ALA A 542 36.17 -34.07 -16.00
CA ALA A 542 37.32 -33.30 -16.46
C ALA A 542 37.10 -32.84 -17.91
N ILE A 543 37.11 -31.54 -18.15
CA ILE A 543 37.06 -30.92 -19.47
C ILE A 543 38.45 -30.39 -19.78
N ALA A 544 39.06 -30.92 -20.84
CA ALA A 544 40.35 -30.47 -21.36
C ALA A 544 40.11 -29.69 -22.65
N SER A 545 40.48 -28.41 -22.69
CA SER A 545 40.27 -27.52 -23.83
C SER A 545 41.58 -26.83 -24.22
N GLY A 546 41.92 -26.84 -25.51
CA GLY A 546 43.08 -26.12 -26.05
C GLY A 546 44.16 -27.03 -26.63
N GLY A 547 45.42 -26.61 -26.51
CA GLY A 547 46.57 -27.19 -27.21
C GLY A 547 46.56 -26.92 -28.73
N ILE A 548 47.59 -27.43 -29.43
CA ILE A 548 47.83 -27.19 -30.87
C ILE A 548 46.67 -27.55 -31.79
N ALA A 549 45.79 -28.48 -31.38
CA ALA A 549 44.65 -28.94 -32.18
C ALA A 549 43.35 -28.18 -31.86
N GLY A 550 43.32 -27.34 -30.81
CA GLY A 550 42.14 -26.57 -30.41
C GLY A 550 40.90 -27.41 -30.08
N ARG A 551 41.07 -28.68 -29.70
CA ARG A 551 39.96 -29.60 -29.41
C ARG A 551 39.56 -29.54 -27.94
N THR A 552 38.29 -29.79 -27.67
CA THR A 552 37.76 -29.91 -26.31
C THR A 552 37.24 -31.33 -26.08
N TYR A 553 37.72 -31.96 -25.02
CA TYR A 553 37.27 -33.29 -24.59
C TYR A 553 36.67 -33.21 -23.19
N GLU A 554 35.49 -33.80 -23.03
CA GLU A 554 34.89 -34.01 -21.71
C GLU A 554 35.08 -35.47 -21.32
N THR A 555 35.57 -35.72 -20.12
CA THR A 555 35.73 -37.05 -19.53
C THR A 555 34.95 -37.12 -18.23
N THR A 556 33.97 -38.02 -18.16
CA THR A 556 33.06 -38.17 -17.02
C THR A 556 33.25 -39.54 -16.36
N LEU A 557 33.39 -39.54 -15.03
CA LEU A 557 33.47 -40.73 -14.19
C LEU A 557 32.13 -40.95 -13.48
N MET A 558 31.56 -42.14 -13.64
CA MET A 558 30.35 -42.61 -12.98
C MET A 558 30.68 -43.37 -11.69
N ASN A 559 29.72 -43.45 -10.76
CA ASN A 559 29.87 -44.13 -9.48
C ASN A 559 30.01 -45.66 -9.58
N ASP A 560 29.60 -46.26 -10.68
CA ASP A 560 29.75 -47.68 -11.00
C ASP A 560 31.12 -48.03 -11.65
N GLY A 561 31.97 -47.01 -11.86
CA GLY A 561 33.28 -47.14 -12.48
C GLY A 561 33.29 -47.01 -14.00
N LEU A 562 32.17 -46.67 -14.63
CA LEU A 562 32.15 -46.30 -16.05
C LEU A 562 32.85 -44.94 -16.24
N LEU A 563 33.75 -44.88 -17.21
CA LEU A 563 34.46 -43.65 -17.59
C LEU A 563 34.24 -43.38 -19.07
N MET A 564 33.67 -42.22 -19.38
CA MET A 564 33.25 -41.86 -20.72
C MET A 564 33.94 -40.59 -21.17
N GLN A 565 34.61 -40.63 -22.32
CA GLN A 565 35.21 -39.47 -22.95
C GLN A 565 34.48 -39.15 -24.25
N ILE A 566 34.11 -37.90 -24.44
CA ILE A 566 33.46 -37.38 -25.64
C ILE A 566 34.20 -36.13 -26.13
N ARG A 567 34.14 -35.88 -27.44
CA ARG A 567 34.59 -34.61 -28.03
C ARG A 567 33.43 -33.62 -28.00
N VAL A 568 33.62 -32.50 -27.31
CA VAL A 568 32.58 -31.47 -27.20
C VAL A 568 32.38 -30.81 -28.57
N GLY A 569 31.13 -30.69 -29.01
CA GLY A 569 30.76 -30.15 -30.32
C GLY A 569 30.80 -31.19 -31.46
N ASP A 570 31.07 -32.46 -31.18
CA ASP A 570 30.94 -33.55 -32.14
C ASP A 570 29.51 -34.14 -32.11
N ALA A 571 28.64 -33.64 -33.01
CA ALA A 571 27.22 -34.01 -33.03
C ALA A 571 26.97 -35.50 -33.31
N ASN A 572 27.94 -36.22 -33.87
CA ASN A 572 27.80 -37.63 -34.23
C ASN A 572 28.40 -38.57 -33.18
N ASP A 573 28.93 -38.04 -32.06
CA ASP A 573 29.61 -38.80 -31.02
C ASP A 573 30.72 -39.73 -31.59
N SER A 574 31.35 -39.28 -32.69
CA SER A 574 32.26 -40.09 -33.50
C SER A 574 33.58 -40.42 -32.80
N GLU A 575 33.95 -39.60 -31.81
CA GLU A 575 35.12 -39.79 -30.97
C GLU A 575 34.78 -40.27 -29.55
N ARG A 576 33.58 -40.86 -29.33
CA ARG A 576 33.21 -41.45 -28.03
C ARG A 576 34.15 -42.57 -27.64
N ARG A 577 34.66 -42.53 -26.42
CA ARG A 577 35.45 -43.63 -25.83
C ARG A 577 34.89 -44.00 -24.48
N VAL A 578 34.69 -45.29 -24.27
CA VAL A 578 34.15 -45.84 -23.03
C VAL A 578 35.19 -46.76 -22.41
N PHE A 579 35.38 -46.59 -21.11
CA PHE A 579 36.35 -47.34 -20.32
C PHE A 579 35.75 -47.73 -18.99
N ARG A 580 36.43 -48.63 -18.29
CA ARG A 580 36.09 -49.03 -16.93
C ARG A 580 37.25 -48.87 -15.98
N VAL A 581 36.95 -48.47 -14.75
CA VAL A 581 37.84 -48.52 -13.59
C VAL A 581 37.18 -49.32 -12.47
N SER A 582 37.97 -49.85 -11.53
CA SER A 582 37.40 -50.67 -10.47
C SER A 582 36.58 -49.83 -9.47
N PRO A 583 35.47 -50.36 -8.92
CA PRO A 583 34.70 -49.65 -7.88
C PRO A 583 35.54 -49.26 -6.66
N LYS A 584 36.58 -50.04 -6.35
CA LYS A 584 37.54 -49.71 -5.28
C LYS A 584 38.30 -48.41 -5.57
N GLN A 585 38.74 -48.21 -6.81
CA GLN A 585 39.43 -46.98 -7.21
C GLN A 585 38.49 -45.77 -7.21
N VAL A 586 37.24 -45.93 -7.67
CA VAL A 586 36.22 -44.86 -7.60
C VAL A 586 36.04 -44.41 -6.15
N LYS A 587 35.81 -45.36 -5.24
CA LYS A 587 35.61 -45.06 -3.81
C LYS A 587 36.84 -44.41 -3.18
N GLN A 588 38.05 -44.85 -3.53
CA GLN A 588 39.29 -44.22 -3.06
C GLN A 588 39.44 -42.78 -3.57
N PHE A 589 39.04 -42.53 -4.82
CA PHE A 589 39.07 -41.19 -5.41
C PHE A 589 38.03 -40.26 -4.77
N GLU A 590 36.80 -40.73 -4.56
CA GLU A 590 35.77 -40.00 -3.80
C GLU A 590 36.25 -39.63 -2.39
N GLN A 591 36.87 -40.58 -1.68
CA GLN A 591 37.46 -40.34 -0.37
C GLN A 591 38.60 -39.32 -0.42
N LEU A 592 39.41 -39.31 -1.48
CA LEU A 592 40.43 -38.29 -1.68
C LEU A 592 39.80 -36.90 -1.88
N LEU A 593 38.77 -36.77 -2.73
CA LEU A 593 38.06 -35.49 -2.93
C LEU A 593 37.52 -34.94 -1.61
N LYS A 594 36.93 -35.80 -0.77
CA LYS A 594 36.47 -35.46 0.58
C LYS A 594 37.62 -35.08 1.50
N ARG A 595 38.72 -35.85 1.50
CA ARG A 595 39.90 -35.62 2.36
C ARG A 595 40.63 -34.33 2.02
N GLN A 596 40.81 -34.05 0.74
CA GLN A 596 41.44 -32.83 0.24
C GLN A 596 40.49 -31.63 0.23
N LYS A 597 39.21 -31.84 0.59
CA LYS A 597 38.15 -30.82 0.61
C LYS A 597 38.14 -30.04 -0.68
N PHE A 598 37.99 -30.76 -1.79
CA PHE A 598 38.03 -30.19 -3.14
C PHE A 598 37.09 -28.98 -3.29
N SER A 599 36.03 -28.91 -2.48
CA SER A 599 35.12 -27.77 -2.44
C SER A 599 35.70 -26.43 -2.05
N ARG A 600 36.87 -26.38 -1.40
CA ARG A 600 37.57 -25.11 -1.13
C ARG A 600 38.07 -24.42 -2.41
N PHE A 601 38.18 -25.18 -3.51
CA PHE A 601 38.62 -24.68 -4.80
C PHE A 601 37.46 -24.29 -5.72
N ASN A 602 36.23 -24.31 -5.22
CA ASN A 602 35.05 -24.02 -6.01
C ASN A 602 35.13 -22.64 -6.67
N GLN A 603 34.87 -22.61 -7.97
CA GLN A 603 34.95 -21.44 -8.83
C GLN A 603 36.32 -20.75 -8.82
N LEU A 604 37.41 -21.46 -8.53
CA LEU A 604 38.76 -20.90 -8.64
C LEU A 604 39.43 -21.29 -9.97
N ARG A 605 40.08 -20.33 -10.60
CA ARG A 605 40.88 -20.48 -11.81
C ARG A 605 42.33 -20.12 -11.55
N TYR A 606 43.24 -21.03 -11.89
CA TYR A 606 44.68 -20.82 -11.82
C TYR A 606 45.25 -20.67 -13.24
N SER A 607 45.53 -19.43 -13.63
CA SER A 607 46.03 -19.09 -14.96
C SER A 607 47.55 -18.84 -14.95
N PRO A 608 48.25 -19.09 -16.06
CA PRO A 608 49.66 -18.74 -16.20
C PRO A 608 49.86 -17.23 -16.26
N SER A 609 51.11 -16.80 -16.07
CA SER A 609 51.52 -15.41 -16.32
C SER A 609 51.33 -15.05 -17.80
N SER A 610 51.12 -13.76 -18.07
CA SER A 610 50.97 -13.23 -19.43
C SER A 610 52.13 -13.66 -20.34
N GLY A 611 51.81 -14.19 -21.52
CA GLY A 611 52.78 -14.63 -22.53
C GLY A 611 52.95 -16.14 -22.70
N ALA A 612 52.34 -16.97 -21.84
CA ALA A 612 52.25 -18.41 -22.08
C ALA A 612 51.24 -18.72 -23.20
N ALA A 613 51.60 -19.63 -24.11
CA ALA A 613 50.75 -20.12 -25.20
C ALA A 613 50.73 -21.66 -25.21
N ASP A 614 49.87 -22.25 -26.03
CA ASP A 614 49.80 -23.70 -26.33
C ASP A 614 49.54 -24.65 -25.15
N TYR A 615 49.08 -24.13 -24.01
CA TYR A 615 48.70 -24.93 -22.84
C TYR A 615 47.27 -25.48 -22.95
N ILE A 616 46.99 -26.51 -22.16
CA ILE A 616 45.65 -27.09 -22.04
C ILE A 616 44.97 -26.47 -20.82
N ASN A 617 43.80 -25.86 -21.04
CA ASN A 617 42.91 -25.46 -19.98
C ASN A 617 42.15 -26.68 -19.48
N MET A 618 42.40 -27.03 -18.22
CA MET A 618 41.72 -28.09 -17.51
C MET A 618 40.63 -27.49 -16.64
N MET A 619 39.41 -27.98 -16.76
CA MET A 619 38.31 -27.68 -15.86
C MET A 619 37.80 -28.98 -15.25
N ILE A 620 37.92 -29.10 -13.93
CA ILE A 620 37.57 -30.30 -13.19
C ILE A 620 36.42 -30.02 -12.23
N SER A 621 35.45 -30.92 -12.19
CA SER A 621 34.22 -30.77 -11.41
C SER A 621 33.92 -32.01 -10.58
N SER A 622 33.47 -31.78 -9.35
CA SER A 622 32.82 -32.75 -8.47
C SER A 622 31.34 -32.38 -8.33
N GLN A 623 30.58 -33.10 -7.50
CA GLN A 623 29.16 -32.83 -7.28
C GLN A 623 28.85 -31.37 -6.90
N ASN A 624 29.70 -30.76 -6.07
CA ASN A 624 29.41 -29.44 -5.48
C ASN A 624 30.44 -28.37 -5.86
N SER A 625 31.41 -28.67 -6.73
CA SER A 625 32.56 -27.76 -6.93
C SER A 625 33.25 -27.94 -8.26
N THR A 626 33.62 -26.82 -8.87
CA THR A 626 34.36 -26.76 -10.15
C THR A 626 35.59 -25.87 -10.02
N THR A 627 36.73 -26.31 -10.54
CA THR A 627 38.00 -25.58 -10.53
C THR A 627 38.63 -25.65 -11.91
N ALA A 628 39.32 -24.58 -12.32
CA ALA A 628 40.03 -24.52 -13.58
C ALA A 628 41.52 -24.25 -13.35
N TYR A 629 42.37 -24.84 -14.17
CA TYR A 629 43.80 -24.56 -14.16
C TYR A 629 44.40 -24.79 -15.54
N ALA A 630 45.48 -24.08 -15.87
CA ALA A 630 46.31 -24.46 -17.02
C ALA A 630 47.29 -25.57 -16.60
N ASP A 631 47.44 -26.59 -17.44
CA ASP A 631 48.36 -27.71 -17.19
C ASP A 631 49.82 -27.26 -16.95
N ILE A 632 50.28 -26.23 -17.66
CA ILE A 632 51.63 -25.65 -17.52
C ILE A 632 51.93 -25.11 -16.11
N VAL A 633 50.91 -24.76 -15.33
CA VAL A 633 51.08 -24.24 -13.96
C VAL A 633 50.73 -25.22 -12.87
N GLN A 634 50.56 -26.51 -13.20
CA GLN A 634 50.11 -27.51 -12.23
C GLN A 634 51.03 -27.63 -10.99
N ASN A 635 52.32 -27.29 -11.10
CA ASN A 635 53.26 -27.28 -9.96
C ASN A 635 53.16 -26.02 -9.07
N GLN A 636 52.45 -24.98 -9.51
CA GLN A 636 52.30 -23.69 -8.82
C GLN A 636 50.91 -23.52 -8.17
N ILE A 637 50.00 -24.47 -8.34
CA ILE A 637 48.68 -24.48 -7.66
C ILE A 637 48.80 -25.10 -6.26
N PRO A 638 47.80 -24.93 -5.36
CA PRO A 638 47.85 -25.49 -4.01
C PRO A 638 48.05 -27.02 -3.97
N GLN A 639 48.91 -27.51 -3.06
CA GLN A 639 49.24 -28.95 -2.93
C GLN A 639 48.02 -29.89 -2.86
N PRO A 640 46.94 -29.59 -2.09
CA PRO A 640 45.77 -30.46 -2.06
C PRO A 640 45.12 -30.64 -3.43
N LEU A 641 45.13 -29.60 -4.28
CA LEU A 641 44.62 -29.66 -5.65
C LEU A 641 45.55 -30.49 -6.55
N GLN A 642 46.86 -30.35 -6.39
CA GLN A 642 47.85 -31.19 -7.10
C GLN A 642 47.66 -32.68 -6.81
N GLU A 643 47.37 -33.04 -5.56
CA GLU A 643 47.10 -34.43 -5.18
C GLU A 643 45.83 -34.99 -5.83
N VAL A 644 44.76 -34.19 -5.92
CA VAL A 644 43.54 -34.56 -6.64
C VAL A 644 43.84 -34.80 -8.13
N ILE A 645 44.56 -33.89 -8.78
CA ILE A 645 44.91 -34.02 -10.20
C ILE A 645 45.80 -35.24 -10.43
N LYS A 646 46.80 -35.48 -9.57
CA LYS A 646 47.67 -36.66 -9.64
C LYS A 646 46.86 -37.96 -9.55
N ALA A 647 45.92 -38.03 -8.62
CA ALA A 647 45.06 -39.20 -8.45
C ALA A 647 44.09 -39.39 -9.62
N TRP A 648 43.53 -38.31 -10.17
CA TRP A 648 42.70 -38.35 -11.37
C TRP A 648 43.49 -38.91 -12.56
N ASN A 649 44.71 -38.41 -12.80
CA ASN A 649 45.56 -38.90 -13.88
C ASN A 649 45.93 -40.38 -13.71
N ALA A 650 46.22 -40.82 -12.47
CA ALA A 650 46.48 -42.23 -12.18
C ALA A 650 45.24 -43.13 -12.40
N LEU A 651 44.06 -42.66 -11.99
CA LEU A 651 42.79 -43.36 -12.22
C LEU A 651 42.52 -43.49 -13.73
N TYR A 652 42.63 -42.38 -14.47
CA TYR A 652 42.48 -42.38 -15.92
C TYR A 652 43.50 -43.30 -16.59
N ALA A 653 44.78 -43.30 -16.18
CA ALA A 653 45.81 -44.17 -16.74
C ALA A 653 45.53 -45.67 -16.51
N SER A 654 44.86 -46.03 -15.41
CA SER A 654 44.52 -47.42 -15.07
C SER A 654 43.27 -47.97 -15.78
N ARG A 655 42.60 -47.15 -16.59
CA ARG A 655 41.34 -47.49 -17.26
C ARG A 655 41.53 -48.66 -18.24
N GLN A 656 40.54 -49.56 -18.30
CA GLN A 656 40.47 -50.63 -19.29
C GLN A 656 39.41 -50.27 -20.35
N PRO A 657 39.68 -50.48 -21.65
CA PRO A 657 38.66 -50.28 -22.68
C PRO A 657 37.47 -51.21 -22.44
N LEU A 658 36.27 -50.71 -22.73
CA LEU A 658 35.02 -51.47 -22.69
C LEU A 658 34.60 -51.93 -24.08
#